data_AF-A0ABD2JUF0-F1
#
_entry.id   AF-A0ABD2JUF0-F1
#
_cell.length_a   1.000
_cell.length_b   1.000
_cell.length_c   1.000
_cell.angle_alpha   90.00
_cell.angle_beta   90.00
_cell.angle_gamma   90.00
#
_symmetry.space_group_name_H-M   'P 1'
#
loop_
_entity.id
_entity.type
_entity.pdbx_description
1 polymer ?
#
loop_
_entity_poly.entity_id
_entity_poly.type
_entity_poly.pdbx_seq_one_letter_code
_entity_poly.pdbx_strand_id
1 'polypeptide(L)'
;MLLLLLRFHRPPPSVRPSVSPPPAPSTTITQQNKNILCGFCGRFGETEWLFRIGFCRPRLMMKMFGVGRRLVQQLMTLVGIDANDAAEVPSQTKDGKDGMGFVAKLGKAIALTATAGFALQSALSPALGARLASPSGGNWHEGTGTENANQNQQKFVPTIGENVRPITFNELHANANANAFPFGHRSANVAKMVEMRKTIMAPFAPFSEHSKRKLSTNSAAAAEEANGTKAGTAIDPREYPQAPRGKVADNYNGIEVPDPYRALENPDANATRQFVRQLNQISQPFLEASPLRPKMNQTLTNMWNYAEFFKPSFHGDLFYYYRNNGLQSQSVLYQSNSMDEPGKVFLDPNTLSKDGTTAVTMESFSKDGTVFAYGISEKGSDAVTVKFKQSKGEELPDQIADVRFSGLSWLSDGTGLFYSKYLKQSETEEFNFHSLFFHKMGTDSEKDILVVQGRNQSDLLIYGGVSSDGRFLFVSFGGNTNDQMFYCDLPADNNQITGPLKLKPLFDQFDADYEMVDSDEHSALIFTNKDAPMYKLIRVNLEGSTAQKPQEVIKEDRKRRMRFAYPVNKDKLLVCYMDNVKDALFVHDLNSGKMLYQIALSFGSVIMDSTISSNNNFFASKFSSHVFFKTESSISPFTIFHADFAQFGDQPIQLEVFRQAKVPGLDTDAFAEEQVFYASKDGTMVPMFIAHRKDMKLTGDNPVLLTGYGGFGDSMLPFFSSADAMFMQHLGGVVATANIRGGGEYGEKWHEQGMLDKKQNVFDDFIAAAEYLINKQYTNSSKLAISGASNGGLLTAVCSQQRPDLFGAVITQYGVLDMLRFNKFTVGATWESEFGDPENATDFSYIYKYSPLQQLSITPGQQWPATLLTAADHDDRVVPAHTLKYTAQLYHLLRTQAESWQRNPVLAKIRVDQGHEIVGTPTAKLIDELVDFYSFLQRVLGLQWTD
;
A
#
# COMPACT_ATOMS: atom_id res chain seq x y z
N MET A 1 -46.88 -44.15 -7.00
CA MET A 1 -47.14 -44.04 -8.45
C MET A 1 -46.11 -43.06 -9.01
N LEU A 2 -45.41 -43.31 -10.12
CA LEU A 2 -45.39 -44.50 -10.97
C LEU A 2 -44.10 -44.55 -11.82
N LEU A 3 -43.29 -45.63 -11.76
CA LEU A 3 -42.30 -46.08 -12.80
C LEU A 3 -41.07 -45.14 -13.05
N LEU A 4 -39.82 -45.52 -13.42
CA LEU A 4 -38.94 -46.71 -13.69
C LEU A 4 -37.46 -46.16 -13.52
N LEU A 5 -36.28 -46.80 -13.48
CA LEU A 5 -35.58 -48.13 -13.44
C LEU A 5 -34.08 -47.78 -13.10
N LEU A 6 -33.13 -48.54 -12.53
CA LEU A 6 -32.95 -49.86 -11.86
C LEU A 6 -32.26 -49.57 -10.47
N ARG A 7 -31.62 -50.40 -9.62
CA ARG A 7 -31.02 -51.77 -9.53
C ARG A 7 -29.61 -51.92 -10.17
N PHE A 8 -28.60 -52.64 -9.62
CA PHE A 8 -28.46 -53.68 -8.56
C PHE A 8 -26.98 -53.70 -8.04
N HIS A 9 -26.51 -54.33 -6.93
CA HIS A 9 -27.18 -54.98 -5.77
C HIS A 9 -26.37 -54.90 -4.41
N ARG A 10 -25.61 -55.94 -4.02
CA ARG A 10 -24.87 -56.26 -2.74
C ARG A 10 -24.15 -57.66 -2.96
N PRO A 11 -23.36 -58.36 -2.05
CA PRO A 11 -23.29 -58.32 -0.58
C PRO A 11 -21.80 -58.46 0.02
N PRO A 12 -21.41 -59.23 1.09
CA PRO A 12 -20.49 -58.74 2.18
C PRO A 12 -19.35 -59.78 2.57
N PRO A 13 -18.86 -60.07 3.82
CA PRO A 13 -18.89 -59.39 5.15
C PRO A 13 -17.61 -59.45 6.07
N SER A 14 -17.62 -58.67 7.18
CA SER A 14 -17.23 -59.03 8.60
C SER A 14 -15.80 -58.94 9.22
N VAL A 15 -15.81 -58.72 10.56
CA VAL A 15 -14.81 -59.00 11.66
C VAL A 15 -13.82 -57.89 12.16
N ARG A 16 -13.63 -57.85 13.49
CA ARG A 16 -12.71 -57.10 14.42
C ARG A 16 -12.23 -58.13 15.51
N PRO A 17 -11.24 -57.95 16.45
CA PRO A 17 -10.82 -56.68 17.11
C PRO A 17 -9.35 -56.51 17.69
N SER A 18 -9.01 -55.25 18.10
CA SER A 18 -8.33 -54.79 19.35
C SER A 18 -6.85 -55.12 19.79
N VAL A 19 -6.31 -54.19 20.61
CA VAL A 19 -5.18 -54.23 21.60
C VAL A 19 -3.81 -53.65 21.17
N SER A 20 -3.05 -53.09 22.14
CA SER A 20 -1.84 -52.23 22.05
C SER A 20 -0.83 -52.54 23.20
N PRO A 21 0.22 -51.70 23.44
CA PRO A 21 1.58 -51.58 22.85
C PRO A 21 2.65 -52.29 23.77
N PRO A 22 3.98 -51.95 23.88
CA PRO A 22 4.97 -51.13 23.12
C PRO A 22 6.17 -52.05 22.65
N PRO A 23 7.50 -51.73 22.61
CA PRO A 23 8.33 -50.49 22.72
C PRO A 23 9.41 -50.36 21.57
N ALA A 24 10.67 -49.98 21.88
CA ALA A 24 11.82 -49.78 20.96
C ALA A 24 13.17 -50.28 21.58
N PRO A 25 14.28 -50.45 20.82
CA PRO A 25 15.28 -49.35 20.69
C PRO A 25 16.21 -49.30 19.42
N SER A 26 16.82 -48.12 19.21
CA SER A 26 18.20 -47.81 18.70
C SER A 26 18.75 -48.18 17.29
N THR A 27 19.33 -47.14 16.65
CA THR A 27 20.58 -47.06 15.83
C THR A 27 20.70 -47.45 14.32
N THR A 28 20.58 -46.42 13.45
CA THR A 28 21.56 -45.89 12.45
C THR A 28 21.93 -46.60 11.11
N ILE A 29 21.98 -45.79 10.03
CA ILE A 29 22.87 -45.80 8.80
C ILE A 29 22.21 -45.92 7.39
N THR A 30 22.28 -44.81 6.63
CA THR A 30 22.20 -44.59 5.14
C THR A 30 20.88 -44.73 4.34
N GLN A 31 20.88 -44.07 3.16
CA GLN A 31 19.73 -43.71 2.31
C GLN A 31 19.56 -44.63 1.09
N GLN A 32 18.32 -44.74 0.56
CA GLN A 32 18.00 -44.14 -0.76
C GLN A 32 16.49 -44.07 -1.10
N ASN A 33 16.07 -42.85 -1.47
CA ASN A 33 15.05 -42.49 -2.47
C ASN A 33 13.56 -42.93 -2.39
N LYS A 34 12.73 -41.89 -2.16
CA LYS A 34 11.62 -41.38 -3.01
C LYS A 34 10.16 -41.80 -2.76
N ASN A 35 9.33 -40.73 -2.73
CA ASN A 35 7.92 -40.61 -3.18
C ASN A 35 6.82 -41.25 -2.29
N ILE A 36 5.65 -40.62 -2.04
CA ILE A 36 5.15 -39.27 -2.44
C ILE A 36 3.96 -38.81 -1.55
N LEU A 37 3.78 -37.48 -1.38
CA LEU A 37 2.59 -36.73 -0.89
C LEU A 37 2.01 -37.08 0.53
N CYS A 38 1.30 -36.19 1.23
CA CYS A 38 0.83 -34.83 0.90
C CYS A 38 0.86 -33.90 2.15
N GLY A 39 1.35 -32.66 1.99
CA GLY A 39 0.99 -31.52 2.86
C GLY A 39 -0.41 -30.99 2.50
N PHE A 40 -1.15 -30.20 3.28
CA PHE A 40 -0.82 -29.13 4.25
C PHE A 40 -0.18 -27.86 3.66
N CYS A 41 -0.62 -26.70 4.19
CA CYS A 41 -0.45 -25.32 3.69
C CYS A 41 -1.22 -25.04 2.36
N GLY A 42 -1.82 -23.88 2.08
CA GLY A 42 -1.89 -22.57 2.79
C GLY A 42 -0.77 -21.59 2.36
N ARG A 43 -0.93 -20.24 2.33
CA ARG A 43 -2.08 -19.30 2.55
C ARG A 43 -1.59 -17.82 2.18
N PHE A 44 -2.45 -16.76 2.14
CA PHE A 44 -2.26 -15.33 1.60
C PHE A 44 -1.20 -14.37 2.30
N GLY A 45 -1.07 -13.02 2.20
CA GLY A 45 -1.70 -11.83 1.54
C GLY A 45 -1.95 -10.59 2.49
N GLU A 46 -1.28 -9.42 2.33
CA GLU A 46 -1.42 -8.07 3.04
C GLU A 46 -0.45 -7.02 2.37
N THR A 47 -0.49 -5.66 2.44
CA THR A 47 -1.47 -4.61 2.89
C THR A 47 -1.31 -3.26 2.11
N GLU A 48 -2.39 -2.48 1.89
CA GLU A 48 -2.54 -1.38 0.89
C GLU A 48 -1.78 -0.05 1.13
N TRP A 49 -0.88 0.43 0.25
CA TRP A 49 0.20 -0.26 -0.50
C TRP A 49 1.22 0.74 -1.12
N LEU A 50 1.07 2.07 -0.96
CA LEU A 50 2.12 3.09 -1.18
C LEU A 50 2.61 3.74 0.14
N PHE A 51 2.51 2.98 1.22
CA PHE A 51 3.21 3.24 2.45
C PHE A 51 4.11 2.02 2.75
N ARG A 52 5.12 2.20 3.59
CA ARG A 52 6.15 1.26 4.04
C ARG A 52 7.28 1.03 2.99
N ILE A 53 8.54 0.88 3.42
CA ILE A 53 9.77 1.38 2.74
C ILE A 53 10.90 0.30 2.60
N GLY A 54 12.20 0.64 2.78
CA GLY A 54 13.41 -0.22 2.78
C GLY A 54 14.74 0.49 3.21
N PHE A 55 15.95 -0.03 2.87
CA PHE A 55 17.30 0.66 2.71
C PHE A 55 18.51 -0.30 2.82
N CYS A 56 19.67 0.03 2.18
CA CYS A 56 21.09 -0.30 2.55
C CYS A 56 22.05 -0.11 1.34
N ARG A 57 23.38 0.09 1.42
CA ARG A 57 24.36 0.65 2.40
C ARG A 57 25.75 0.72 1.71
N PRO A 58 26.53 1.82 1.76
CA PRO A 58 27.90 1.84 1.18
C PRO A 58 29.01 1.93 2.24
N ARG A 59 29.87 0.90 2.41
CA ARG A 59 31.04 1.04 3.33
C ARG A 59 32.35 0.29 3.05
N LEU A 60 32.80 0.22 1.80
CA LEU A 60 34.23 -0.01 1.52
C LEU A 60 35.13 1.14 2.06
N MET A 61 34.56 2.30 2.38
CA MET A 61 35.29 3.47 2.90
C MET A 61 35.90 3.29 4.31
N MET A 62 35.33 2.43 5.20
CA MET A 62 35.68 2.53 6.62
C MET A 62 37.08 2.00 6.98
N LYS A 63 37.70 1.19 6.12
CA LYS A 63 39.12 0.79 6.28
C LYS A 63 40.12 1.80 5.69
N MET A 64 39.68 2.74 4.83
CA MET A 64 40.55 3.83 4.35
C MET A 64 40.57 5.04 5.29
N PHE A 65 39.42 5.43 5.85
CA PHE A 65 39.35 6.60 6.75
C PHE A 65 40.16 6.46 8.03
N GLY A 66 40.28 5.25 8.60
CA GLY A 66 41.12 5.01 9.80
C GLY A 66 42.62 5.28 9.56
N VAL A 67 43.12 5.01 8.35
CA VAL A 67 44.50 5.30 7.95
C VAL A 67 44.62 6.77 7.53
N GLY A 68 43.69 7.27 6.72
CA GLY A 68 43.68 8.64 6.22
C GLY A 68 43.64 9.69 7.34
N ARG A 69 42.85 9.47 8.41
CA ARG A 69 42.77 10.43 9.53
C ARG A 69 44.10 10.55 10.27
N ARG A 70 44.84 9.45 10.48
CA ARG A 70 46.19 9.48 11.08
C ARG A 70 47.21 10.13 10.15
N LEU A 71 47.15 9.84 8.85
CA LEU A 71 48.06 10.42 7.86
C LEU A 71 47.87 11.95 7.72
N VAL A 72 46.62 12.42 7.66
CA VAL A 72 46.29 13.86 7.65
C VAL A 72 46.73 14.52 8.95
N GLN A 73 46.53 13.89 10.10
CA GLN A 73 46.93 14.47 11.39
C GLN A 73 48.46 14.57 11.53
N GLN A 74 49.22 13.59 11.03
CA GLN A 74 50.70 13.67 10.92
C GLN A 74 51.16 14.73 9.91
N LEU A 75 50.45 14.89 8.79
CA LEU A 75 50.75 15.93 7.80
C LEU A 75 50.48 17.34 8.33
N MET A 76 49.41 17.57 9.11
CA MET A 76 49.15 18.88 9.73
C MET A 76 50.29 19.29 10.67
N THR A 77 50.82 18.37 11.48
CA THR A 77 51.99 18.62 12.35
C THR A 77 53.23 19.00 11.54
N LEU A 78 53.39 18.46 10.32
CA LEU A 78 54.51 18.78 9.41
C LEU A 78 54.39 20.13 8.70
N VAL A 79 53.23 20.81 8.74
CA VAL A 79 53.02 22.14 8.13
C VAL A 79 52.70 23.22 9.18
N GLY A 80 52.65 22.86 10.47
CA GLY A 80 52.61 23.82 11.58
C GLY A 80 51.31 24.60 11.74
N ILE A 81 50.16 23.91 11.59
CA ILE A 81 48.82 24.47 11.84
C ILE A 81 48.22 23.77 13.06
N ASP A 82 47.86 24.54 14.08
CA ASP A 82 47.17 24.04 15.28
C ASP A 82 45.65 23.92 15.04
N ALA A 83 44.98 23.08 15.82
CA ALA A 83 43.65 22.55 15.50
C ALA A 83 42.47 23.24 16.23
N ASN A 84 42.72 24.24 17.07
CA ASN A 84 41.71 24.81 17.98
C ASN A 84 41.08 26.15 17.53
N ASP A 85 41.70 26.93 16.64
CA ASP A 85 41.21 28.26 16.22
C ASP A 85 40.14 28.18 15.10
N ALA A 86 39.20 27.24 15.22
CA ALA A 86 38.16 26.95 14.23
C ALA A 86 36.72 27.18 14.76
N ALA A 87 36.56 28.13 15.68
CA ALA A 87 35.28 28.63 16.17
C ALA A 87 35.26 30.17 16.20
N GLU A 88 34.07 30.76 16.08
CA GLU A 88 33.80 32.21 16.07
C GLU A 88 34.37 33.05 14.90
N VAL A 89 33.53 33.31 13.89
CA VAL A 89 33.51 34.60 13.17
C VAL A 89 32.04 35.02 13.00
N PRO A 90 31.60 36.22 13.45
CA PRO A 90 30.21 36.66 13.32
C PRO A 90 29.79 37.01 11.89
N SER A 91 28.48 37.13 11.67
CA SER A 91 27.89 37.55 10.40
C SER A 91 28.12 39.02 10.06
N GLN A 92 28.33 39.30 8.77
CA GLN A 92 28.39 40.61 8.09
C GLN A 92 29.66 41.47 8.29
N THR A 93 30.49 41.49 7.24
CA THR A 93 31.13 42.71 6.72
C THR A 93 30.97 42.78 5.20
N LYS A 94 31.10 43.99 4.63
CA LYS A 94 31.24 44.19 3.18
C LYS A 94 32.72 44.14 2.77
N ASP A 95 32.95 44.18 1.47
CA ASP A 95 34.25 44.32 0.79
C ASP A 95 35.17 43.09 0.90
N GLY A 96 35.06 42.18 -0.08
CA GLY A 96 35.90 40.99 -0.17
C GLY A 96 37.28 41.27 -0.77
N LYS A 97 38.35 40.80 -0.11
CA LYS A 97 39.68 40.63 -0.72
C LYS A 97 40.54 39.47 -0.19
N ASP A 98 40.35 39.02 1.05
CA ASP A 98 41.28 38.06 1.67
C ASP A 98 41.04 36.57 1.34
N GLY A 99 39.93 36.22 0.68
CA GLY A 99 39.57 34.83 0.40
C GLY A 99 40.54 34.05 -0.52
N MET A 100 41.35 34.72 -1.34
CA MET A 100 42.24 34.05 -2.30
C MET A 100 43.45 33.35 -1.65
N GLY A 101 43.93 33.83 -0.50
CA GLY A 101 45.12 33.28 0.16
C GLY A 101 44.94 31.85 0.67
N PHE A 102 43.71 31.49 1.07
CA PHE A 102 43.37 30.17 1.58
C PHE A 102 43.27 29.12 0.44
N VAL A 103 42.55 29.46 -0.64
CA VAL A 103 42.35 28.60 -1.81
C VAL A 103 43.68 28.21 -2.47
N ALA A 104 44.62 29.17 -2.58
CA ALA A 104 45.94 28.93 -3.16
C ALA A 104 46.83 27.96 -2.36
N LYS A 105 46.65 27.88 -1.02
CA LYS A 105 47.33 26.89 -0.18
C LYS A 105 46.70 25.50 -0.34
N LEU A 106 45.36 25.42 -0.32
CA LEU A 106 44.62 24.16 -0.43
C LEU A 106 44.91 23.42 -1.76
N GLY A 107 44.98 24.15 -2.88
CA GLY A 107 45.28 23.56 -4.20
C GLY A 107 46.64 22.85 -4.29
N LYS A 108 47.67 23.31 -3.55
CA LYS A 108 48.98 22.65 -3.53
C LYS A 108 48.99 21.32 -2.76
N ALA A 109 48.18 21.18 -1.72
CA ALA A 109 48.09 19.94 -0.94
C ALA A 109 47.43 18.79 -1.76
N ILE A 110 46.43 19.14 -2.58
CA ILE A 110 45.71 18.19 -3.45
C ILE A 110 46.62 17.67 -4.57
N ALA A 111 47.45 18.53 -5.17
CA ALA A 111 48.38 18.13 -6.23
C ALA A 111 49.44 17.11 -5.77
N LEU A 112 49.87 17.18 -4.51
CA LEU A 112 50.87 16.26 -3.93
C LEU A 112 50.30 14.89 -3.56
N THR A 113 49.00 14.78 -3.28
CA THR A 113 48.36 13.51 -2.91
C THR A 113 48.02 12.63 -4.12
N ALA A 114 47.72 13.23 -5.28
CA ALA A 114 47.40 12.49 -6.51
C ALA A 114 48.56 11.61 -7.01
N THR A 115 49.80 12.12 -6.96
CA THR A 115 50.98 11.45 -7.52
C THR A 115 51.37 10.18 -6.77
N ALA A 116 51.03 10.07 -5.48
CA ALA A 116 51.36 8.90 -4.66
C ALA A 116 50.44 7.69 -4.92
N GLY A 117 49.18 7.92 -5.31
CA GLY A 117 48.19 6.85 -5.49
C GLY A 117 48.51 5.91 -6.66
N PHE A 118 49.03 6.44 -7.77
CA PHE A 118 49.30 5.67 -8.99
C PHE A 118 50.38 4.58 -8.84
N ALA A 119 51.28 4.70 -7.84
CA ALA A 119 52.36 3.75 -7.62
C ALA A 119 51.92 2.44 -6.94
N LEU A 120 50.73 2.39 -6.33
CA LEU A 120 50.31 1.28 -5.47
C LEU A 120 49.43 0.23 -6.18
N GLN A 121 48.88 0.56 -7.36
CA GLN A 121 47.83 -0.23 -8.01
C GLN A 121 48.37 -1.34 -8.96
N SER A 122 49.67 -1.39 -9.22
CA SER A 122 50.30 -2.27 -10.21
C SER A 122 50.84 -3.61 -9.66
N ALA A 123 50.56 -3.94 -8.39
CA ALA A 123 51.35 -4.93 -7.64
C ALA A 123 50.66 -6.27 -7.29
N LEU A 124 49.33 -6.44 -7.44
CA LEU A 124 48.61 -7.57 -6.83
C LEU A 124 47.54 -8.26 -7.71
N SER A 125 47.96 -9.32 -8.41
CA SER A 125 47.18 -10.45 -8.96
C SER A 125 48.14 -11.43 -9.68
N PRO A 126 47.80 -12.71 -9.98
CA PRO A 126 46.57 -13.48 -9.70
C PRO A 126 46.83 -14.88 -9.04
N ALA A 127 45.77 -15.63 -8.70
CA ALA A 127 45.83 -17.11 -8.54
C ALA A 127 44.44 -17.81 -8.58
N LEU A 128 44.25 -18.74 -9.56
CA LEU A 128 43.42 -19.99 -9.56
C LEU A 128 41.93 -19.96 -9.10
N GLY A 129 41.03 -20.86 -9.54
CA GLY A 129 41.08 -21.95 -10.53
C GLY A 129 39.78 -22.79 -10.51
N ALA A 130 39.26 -23.24 -11.66
CA ALA A 130 37.91 -23.85 -11.81
C ALA A 130 37.88 -25.40 -11.86
N ARG A 131 36.67 -26.03 -11.81
CA ARG A 131 36.18 -27.11 -12.75
C ARG A 131 34.89 -27.91 -12.34
N LEU A 132 33.98 -28.11 -13.31
CA LEU A 132 33.24 -29.37 -13.71
C LEU A 132 32.29 -30.10 -12.70
N ALA A 133 31.31 -30.95 -13.08
CA ALA A 133 30.49 -31.16 -14.30
C ALA A 133 29.32 -32.18 -14.03
N SER A 134 28.36 -32.33 -14.97
CA SER A 134 27.25 -33.32 -15.00
C SER A 134 27.65 -34.61 -15.82
N PRO A 135 26.81 -35.64 -16.19
CA PRO A 135 25.36 -35.65 -16.55
C PRO A 135 24.51 -36.95 -16.30
N SER A 136 23.28 -36.98 -16.85
CA SER A 136 22.37 -38.13 -17.18
C SER A 136 21.65 -38.89 -16.03
N GLY A 137 20.45 -39.47 -16.20
CA GLY A 137 19.43 -39.43 -17.29
C GLY A 137 18.41 -40.60 -17.23
N GLY A 138 17.19 -40.48 -17.79
CA GLY A 138 16.26 -41.63 -18.02
C GLY A 138 14.75 -41.42 -17.71
N ASN A 139 13.87 -41.85 -18.63
CA ASN A 139 12.40 -41.64 -18.65
C ASN A 139 11.58 -42.72 -17.89
N TRP A 140 10.30 -42.46 -17.56
CA TRP A 140 9.08 -43.11 -18.16
C TRP A 140 7.76 -42.92 -17.33
N HIS A 141 6.74 -42.30 -17.97
CA HIS A 141 5.26 -42.46 -17.93
C HIS A 141 4.39 -42.67 -16.66
N GLU A 142 3.22 -41.98 -16.69
CA GLU A 142 1.84 -42.33 -16.24
C GLU A 142 1.54 -42.75 -14.77
N GLY A 143 0.39 -42.39 -14.15
CA GLY A 143 -0.70 -41.47 -14.54
C GLY A 143 -1.99 -41.66 -13.70
N THR A 144 -2.79 -40.59 -13.48
CA THR A 144 -4.19 -40.54 -12.92
C THR A 144 -4.46 -41.17 -11.53
N GLY A 145 -5.28 -40.62 -10.61
CA GLY A 145 -6.05 -39.37 -10.51
C GLY A 145 -7.08 -39.42 -9.34
N THR A 146 -7.74 -38.29 -9.01
CA THR A 146 -9.14 -38.13 -8.48
C THR A 146 -9.79 -39.19 -7.53
N GLU A 147 -10.55 -38.84 -6.47
CA GLU A 147 -10.85 -37.56 -5.80
C GLU A 147 -11.57 -37.82 -4.43
N ASN A 148 -12.23 -36.81 -3.85
CA ASN A 148 -12.68 -36.76 -2.46
C ASN A 148 -14.07 -37.35 -2.13
N ALA A 149 -14.18 -37.80 -0.86
CA ALA A 149 -15.29 -37.72 0.11
C ALA A 149 -16.79 -37.69 -0.29
N ASN A 150 -17.64 -38.20 0.62
CA ASN A 150 -18.83 -37.43 1.00
C ASN A 150 -19.38 -37.68 2.42
N GLN A 151 -20.21 -36.72 2.84
CA GLN A 151 -20.84 -36.53 4.16
C GLN A 151 -21.88 -37.61 4.54
N ASN A 152 -22.44 -37.56 5.77
CA ASN A 152 -23.85 -37.11 5.97
C ASN A 152 -24.43 -37.22 7.42
N GLN A 153 -25.30 -36.24 7.76
CA GLN A 153 -26.59 -36.42 8.49
C GLN A 153 -26.61 -36.71 10.02
N GLN A 154 -27.72 -36.54 10.79
CA GLN A 154 -29.14 -36.23 10.49
C GLN A 154 -29.93 -35.65 11.72
N LYS A 155 -30.98 -34.82 11.49
CA LYS A 155 -32.32 -34.75 12.18
C LYS A 155 -32.44 -34.48 13.73
N PHE A 156 -33.55 -34.03 14.32
CA PHE A 156 -34.77 -33.25 13.91
C PHE A 156 -35.61 -32.83 15.17
N VAL A 157 -36.21 -31.63 15.17
CA VAL A 157 -37.66 -31.29 15.44
C VAL A 157 -38.32 -31.74 16.78
N PRO A 158 -39.14 -30.90 17.48
CA PRO A 158 -40.15 -29.99 16.91
C PRO A 158 -40.21 -28.51 17.38
N THR A 159 -41.12 -28.14 18.30
CA THR A 159 -41.89 -26.85 18.35
C THR A 159 -42.05 -26.29 19.79
N ILE A 160 -42.71 -25.16 20.13
CA ILE A 160 -43.79 -24.33 19.50
C ILE A 160 -43.67 -22.84 19.96
N GLY A 161 -44.18 -21.87 19.18
CA GLY A 161 -44.46 -20.50 19.66
C GLY A 161 -44.60 -19.41 18.56
N GLU A 162 -45.84 -19.04 18.23
CA GLU A 162 -46.25 -17.95 17.30
C GLU A 162 -46.27 -16.56 18.00
N ASN A 163 -46.23 -15.36 17.39
CA ASN A 163 -46.01 -14.77 16.03
C ASN A 163 -45.28 -13.40 16.27
N VAL A 164 -44.76 -12.56 15.34
CA VAL A 164 -45.13 -12.12 13.98
C VAL A 164 -43.87 -11.59 13.25
N ARG A 165 -43.67 -11.91 11.95
CA ARG A 165 -42.78 -11.27 10.93
C ARG A 165 -42.86 -12.11 9.62
N PRO A 166 -42.13 -11.79 8.53
CA PRO A 166 -42.20 -10.63 7.64
C PRO A 166 -42.61 -11.08 6.20
N ILE A 167 -42.35 -10.27 5.16
CA ILE A 167 -42.41 -10.71 3.75
C ILE A 167 -41.02 -10.55 3.11
N THR A 168 -40.57 -11.57 2.39
CA THR A 168 -39.38 -11.57 1.52
C THR A 168 -39.71 -12.25 0.19
N PHE A 169 -39.05 -11.84 -0.89
CA PHE A 169 -39.26 -12.32 -2.26
C PHE A 169 -38.65 -13.72 -2.48
N ASN A 170 -39.31 -14.58 -3.27
CA ASN A 170 -38.74 -15.10 -4.53
C ASN A 170 -39.66 -16.03 -5.37
N GLU A 171 -39.24 -16.20 -6.63
CA GLU A 171 -39.51 -17.29 -7.59
C GLU A 171 -40.90 -17.52 -8.21
N LEU A 172 -40.92 -17.47 -9.56
CA LEU A 172 -41.57 -18.48 -10.41
C LEU A 172 -40.92 -18.53 -11.81
N HIS A 173 -41.03 -19.67 -12.51
CA HIS A 173 -40.25 -19.98 -13.72
C HIS A 173 -41.05 -19.90 -15.04
N ALA A 174 -40.35 -19.46 -16.10
CA ALA A 174 -40.45 -19.80 -17.54
C ALA A 174 -41.76 -20.33 -18.20
N ASN A 175 -42.12 -19.75 -19.37
CA ASN A 175 -42.20 -20.54 -20.63
C ASN A 175 -42.32 -19.74 -21.96
N ALA A 176 -41.54 -20.21 -22.94
CA ALA A 176 -41.79 -20.38 -24.40
C ALA A 176 -42.57 -19.38 -25.31
N ASN A 177 -41.82 -18.89 -26.32
CA ASN A 177 -42.07 -18.97 -27.78
C ASN A 177 -43.03 -18.03 -28.57
N ALA A 178 -42.40 -17.40 -29.60
CA ALA A 178 -42.79 -17.28 -31.01
C ALA A 178 -43.96 -16.36 -31.47
N ASN A 179 -43.60 -15.27 -32.18
CA ASN A 179 -44.05 -14.83 -33.53
C ASN A 179 -43.58 -13.37 -33.77
N ALA A 180 -42.71 -13.07 -34.73
CA ALA A 180 -42.93 -12.91 -36.19
C ALA A 180 -43.33 -11.47 -36.61
N PHE A 181 -42.44 -10.83 -37.38
CA PHE A 181 -42.64 -9.62 -38.22
C PHE A 181 -43.73 -9.85 -39.32
N PRO A 182 -44.22 -8.88 -40.15
CA PRO A 182 -43.54 -7.62 -40.60
C PRO A 182 -44.43 -6.37 -40.87
N PHE A 183 -43.78 -5.32 -41.45
CA PHE A 183 -44.34 -4.10 -42.09
C PHE A 183 -44.99 -3.02 -41.20
N GLY A 184 -44.99 -1.73 -41.58
CA GLY A 184 -44.38 -1.12 -42.78
C GLY A 184 -44.56 0.41 -42.87
N HIS A 185 -43.91 1.03 -43.87
CA HIS A 185 -43.85 2.49 -44.10
C HIS A 185 -45.21 3.22 -44.15
N ARG A 186 -45.20 4.51 -43.75
CA ARG A 186 -45.56 5.62 -44.66
C ARG A 186 -44.97 6.96 -44.21
N SER A 187 -44.99 7.95 -45.11
CA SER A 187 -44.20 9.17 -45.03
C SER A 187 -44.94 10.40 -45.57
N ALA A 188 -44.42 11.58 -45.20
CA ALA A 188 -44.63 12.90 -45.81
C ALA A 188 -46.04 13.53 -45.85
N ASN A 189 -46.14 14.75 -45.31
CA ASN A 189 -46.53 15.97 -46.04
C ASN A 189 -46.17 17.19 -45.16
N VAL A 190 -45.25 18.07 -45.57
CA VAL A 190 -45.33 19.16 -46.58
C VAL A 190 -45.68 20.50 -45.92
N ALA A 191 -44.92 21.55 -46.26
CA ALA A 191 -44.93 22.85 -45.59
C ALA A 191 -45.56 23.97 -46.44
N LYS A 192 -46.06 25.04 -45.78
CA LYS A 192 -45.85 26.47 -46.14
C LYS A 192 -46.72 27.43 -45.31
N MET A 193 -46.11 28.47 -44.74
CA MET A 193 -46.54 29.87 -44.97
C MET A 193 -45.41 30.85 -44.61
N VAL A 194 -45.41 32.06 -45.20
CA VAL A 194 -44.22 32.92 -45.35
C VAL A 194 -44.57 34.43 -45.35
N GLU A 195 -43.70 35.23 -44.71
CA GLU A 195 -43.40 36.67 -44.92
C GLU A 195 -44.18 37.86 -44.28
N MET A 196 -43.42 38.98 -44.25
CA MET A 196 -43.77 40.41 -44.02
C MET A 196 -43.95 40.88 -42.55
N ARG A 197 -43.38 42.01 -42.09
CA ARG A 197 -42.65 43.12 -42.77
C ARG A 197 -41.77 43.96 -41.80
N LYS A 198 -40.54 44.36 -42.25
CA LYS A 198 -39.93 45.73 -42.37
C LYS A 198 -40.07 46.79 -41.22
N THR A 199 -39.16 47.75 -40.97
CA THR A 199 -37.83 48.18 -41.53
C THR A 199 -37.22 49.33 -40.69
N ILE A 200 -35.87 49.52 -40.68
CA ILE A 200 -35.04 50.78 -40.63
C ILE A 200 -33.55 50.31 -40.58
N MET A 201 -32.58 50.59 -41.47
CA MET A 201 -31.97 51.81 -42.08
C MET A 201 -31.01 52.58 -41.13
N ALA A 202 -29.69 52.29 -41.03
CA ALA A 202 -28.54 52.63 -41.92
C ALA A 202 -27.99 54.09 -41.72
N PRO A 203 -26.82 54.59 -42.25
CA PRO A 203 -25.80 54.00 -43.16
C PRO A 203 -24.26 54.39 -42.99
N PHE A 204 -23.37 53.86 -43.86
CA PHE A 204 -22.00 54.31 -44.29
C PHE A 204 -20.80 54.32 -43.29
N ALA A 205 -19.49 54.28 -43.69
CA ALA A 205 -18.77 54.49 -44.98
C ALA A 205 -17.51 53.54 -45.18
N PRO A 206 -16.79 53.53 -46.34
CA PRO A 206 -15.92 52.41 -46.78
C PRO A 206 -14.40 52.73 -47.09
N PHE A 207 -13.74 51.88 -47.91
CA PHE A 207 -12.36 51.85 -48.51
C PHE A 207 -11.36 50.85 -47.87
N SER A 208 -10.43 50.17 -48.58
CA SER A 208 -10.09 50.15 -50.03
C SER A 208 -9.71 48.72 -50.54
N GLU A 209 -9.05 48.57 -51.70
CA GLU A 209 -9.00 47.35 -52.55
C GLU A 209 -7.56 46.92 -52.94
N HIS A 210 -7.44 45.79 -53.67
CA HIS A 210 -6.25 45.17 -54.30
C HIS A 210 -5.32 44.37 -53.34
N SER A 211 -4.97 43.11 -53.62
CA SER A 211 -4.47 42.60 -54.91
C SER A 211 -4.81 41.12 -55.20
N LYS A 212 -4.57 40.66 -56.44
CA LYS A 212 -4.93 39.32 -56.96
C LYS A 212 -3.72 38.39 -57.04
N ARG A 213 -3.86 37.10 -56.63
CA ARG A 213 -3.37 35.93 -57.42
C ARG A 213 -3.75 34.54 -56.87
N LYS A 214 -4.00 33.64 -57.83
CA LYS A 214 -4.00 32.15 -57.77
C LYS A 214 -4.95 31.45 -56.79
N LEU A 215 -5.97 30.79 -57.35
CA LEU A 215 -6.52 29.56 -56.78
C LEU A 215 -5.56 28.39 -57.08
N SER A 216 -5.36 27.51 -56.11
CA SER A 216 -5.11 26.08 -56.35
C SER A 216 -5.44 25.28 -55.09
N THR A 217 -6.42 24.37 -55.20
CA THR A 217 -6.60 23.17 -54.36
C THR A 217 -6.36 23.33 -52.85
N ASN A 218 -7.43 23.64 -52.10
CA ASN A 218 -7.46 23.37 -50.66
C ASN A 218 -8.83 22.79 -50.26
N SER A 219 -8.96 21.47 -50.36
CA SER A 219 -10.12 20.69 -49.89
C SER A 219 -9.73 19.55 -48.95
N ALA A 220 -8.51 19.61 -48.40
CA ALA A 220 -7.99 18.70 -47.37
C ALA A 220 -7.98 19.37 -45.98
N ALA A 221 -7.52 20.62 -45.90
CA ALA A 221 -7.42 21.38 -44.64
C ALA A 221 -8.76 21.53 -43.89
N ALA A 222 -9.90 21.55 -44.60
CA ALA A 222 -11.23 21.64 -44.01
C ALA A 222 -11.71 20.37 -43.27
N ALA A 223 -10.91 19.29 -43.27
CA ALA A 223 -11.17 18.08 -42.48
C ALA A 223 -10.32 17.98 -41.20
N GLU A 224 -9.25 18.76 -41.08
CA GLU A 224 -8.37 18.72 -39.90
C GLU A 224 -8.94 19.56 -38.74
N GLU A 225 -9.64 20.66 -39.02
CA GLU A 225 -10.29 21.50 -37.98
C GLU A 225 -11.44 20.81 -37.23
N ALA A 226 -11.86 19.60 -37.66
CA ALA A 226 -12.81 18.76 -36.94
C ALA A 226 -12.15 17.82 -35.91
N ASN A 227 -10.84 17.58 -36.01
CA ASN A 227 -10.08 16.78 -35.04
C ASN A 227 -9.25 17.72 -34.14
N GLY A 228 -9.78 18.02 -32.96
CA GLY A 228 -9.21 18.93 -31.95
C GLY A 228 -7.87 18.47 -31.37
N THR A 229 -6.82 18.53 -32.19
CA THR A 229 -5.45 18.11 -31.85
C THR A 229 -4.84 19.14 -30.91
N LYS A 230 -4.85 18.84 -29.61
CA LYS A 230 -4.38 19.74 -28.53
C LYS A 230 -2.91 20.15 -28.77
N ALA A 231 -2.71 21.40 -29.19
CA ALA A 231 -1.40 21.92 -29.53
C ALA A 231 -0.44 21.81 -28.33
N GLY A 232 0.70 21.13 -28.54
CA GLY A 232 1.75 21.00 -27.53
C GLY A 232 1.56 19.87 -26.50
N THR A 233 0.63 18.92 -26.67
CA THR A 233 0.53 17.74 -25.78
C THR A 233 1.07 16.44 -26.36
N ALA A 234 1.39 16.40 -27.66
CA ALA A 234 1.98 15.22 -28.29
C ALA A 234 3.50 15.17 -28.09
N ILE A 235 4.05 13.97 -27.92
CA ILE A 235 5.49 13.68 -27.92
C ILE A 235 5.79 12.72 -29.08
N ASP A 236 6.86 12.98 -29.84
CA ASP A 236 7.35 12.07 -30.86
C ASP A 236 8.10 10.91 -30.20
N PRO A 237 7.76 9.63 -30.46
CA PRO A 237 8.44 8.51 -29.81
C PRO A 237 9.96 8.52 -29.95
N ARG A 238 10.52 9.12 -31.01
CA ARG A 238 11.98 9.22 -31.24
C ARG A 238 12.71 10.03 -30.17
N GLU A 239 12.02 10.95 -29.50
CA GLU A 239 12.55 11.76 -28.41
C GLU A 239 12.83 10.93 -27.14
N TYR A 240 12.14 9.80 -26.96
CA TYR A 240 12.30 8.96 -25.77
C TYR A 240 13.71 8.36 -25.66
N PRO A 241 14.37 8.45 -24.48
CA PRO A 241 15.73 7.97 -24.30
C PRO A 241 15.84 6.46 -24.45
N GLN A 242 16.97 5.99 -24.99
CA GLN A 242 17.31 4.58 -25.03
C GLN A 242 17.97 4.18 -23.71
N ALA A 243 17.34 3.26 -22.97
CA ALA A 243 17.96 2.60 -21.83
C ALA A 243 19.09 1.64 -22.28
N PRO A 244 20.05 1.30 -21.40
CA PRO A 244 21.06 0.28 -21.67
C PRO A 244 20.39 -1.07 -21.98
N ARG A 245 20.55 -1.58 -23.21
CA ARG A 245 19.92 -2.82 -23.67
C ARG A 245 20.95 -3.95 -23.82
N GLY A 246 20.76 -5.03 -23.06
CA GLY A 246 21.61 -6.22 -23.04
C GLY A 246 21.06 -7.40 -23.85
N LYS A 247 21.60 -8.59 -23.57
CA LYS A 247 21.19 -9.89 -24.14
C LYS A 247 20.89 -10.94 -23.06
N VAL A 248 20.53 -10.50 -21.85
CA VAL A 248 20.18 -11.42 -20.76
C VAL A 248 18.81 -12.02 -21.04
N ALA A 249 18.68 -13.30 -20.74
CA ALA A 249 17.42 -14.04 -20.66
C ALA A 249 17.56 -15.01 -19.48
N ASP A 250 16.45 -15.38 -18.87
CA ASP A 250 16.39 -16.42 -17.84
C ASP A 250 15.42 -17.52 -18.31
N ASN A 251 15.68 -18.77 -17.93
CA ASN A 251 14.84 -19.91 -18.32
C ASN A 251 13.82 -20.20 -17.22
N TYR A 252 12.56 -19.89 -17.50
CA TYR A 252 11.44 -20.21 -16.62
C TYR A 252 10.74 -21.47 -17.14
N ASN A 253 10.96 -22.60 -16.47
CA ASN A 253 10.27 -23.86 -16.73
C ASN A 253 10.33 -24.34 -18.21
N GLY A 254 11.46 -24.10 -18.87
CA GLY A 254 11.71 -24.44 -20.28
C GLY A 254 11.48 -23.28 -21.26
N ILE A 255 10.94 -22.14 -20.80
CA ILE A 255 10.69 -20.95 -21.61
C ILE A 255 11.81 -19.93 -21.37
N GLU A 256 12.56 -19.61 -22.42
CA GLU A 256 13.55 -18.51 -22.41
C GLU A 256 12.81 -17.17 -22.42
N VAL A 257 12.89 -16.40 -21.33
CA VAL A 257 12.30 -15.05 -21.23
C VAL A 257 13.41 -14.01 -21.31
N PRO A 258 13.47 -13.16 -22.36
CA PRO A 258 14.46 -12.09 -22.44
C PRO A 258 14.23 -11.00 -21.39
N ASP A 259 15.26 -10.69 -20.61
CA ASP A 259 15.35 -9.45 -19.82
C ASP A 259 16.46 -8.56 -20.37
N PRO A 260 16.17 -7.82 -21.45
CA PRO A 260 17.16 -6.95 -22.08
C PRO A 260 17.48 -5.71 -21.21
N TYR A 261 16.82 -5.49 -20.07
CA TYR A 261 16.99 -4.30 -19.22
C TYR A 261 17.47 -4.61 -17.79
N ARG A 262 17.88 -5.85 -17.51
CA ARG A 262 18.55 -6.33 -16.27
C ARG A 262 19.56 -5.34 -15.65
N ALA A 263 20.26 -4.54 -16.47
CA ALA A 263 21.21 -3.53 -15.99
C ALA A 263 20.58 -2.40 -15.15
N LEU A 264 19.28 -2.13 -15.31
CA LEU A 264 18.53 -1.12 -14.54
C LEU A 264 18.16 -1.59 -13.12
N GLU A 265 18.37 -2.87 -12.79
CA GLU A 265 18.23 -3.41 -11.43
C GLU A 265 19.34 -2.91 -10.49
N ASN A 266 20.39 -2.29 -11.03
CA ASN A 266 21.42 -1.60 -10.25
C ASN A 266 21.15 -0.07 -10.28
N PRO A 267 20.60 0.52 -9.21
CA PRO A 267 20.36 1.97 -9.14
C PRO A 267 21.67 2.78 -9.09
N ASP A 268 22.74 2.18 -8.56
CA ASP A 268 24.07 2.78 -8.45
C ASP A 268 24.85 2.81 -9.78
N ALA A 269 24.41 2.10 -10.80
CA ALA A 269 25.05 2.17 -12.12
C ALA A 269 24.90 3.56 -12.72
N ASN A 270 26.01 4.15 -13.20
CA ASN A 270 25.99 5.49 -13.82
C ASN A 270 25.02 5.56 -15.02
N ALA A 271 24.84 4.45 -15.74
CA ALA A 271 23.90 4.33 -16.84
C ALA A 271 22.43 4.41 -16.37
N THR A 272 22.09 3.77 -15.24
CA THR A 272 20.76 3.88 -14.61
C THR A 272 20.48 5.31 -14.16
N ARG A 273 21.43 5.94 -13.45
CA ARG A 273 21.33 7.37 -13.06
C ARG A 273 21.27 8.33 -14.25
N GLN A 274 21.90 7.99 -15.38
CA GLN A 274 21.78 8.76 -16.61
C GLN A 274 20.39 8.61 -17.24
N PHE A 275 19.86 7.38 -17.33
CA PHE A 275 18.52 7.13 -17.83
C PHE A 275 17.46 7.86 -16.98
N VAL A 276 17.53 7.75 -15.65
CA VAL A 276 16.69 8.51 -14.69
C VAL A 276 16.68 10.02 -14.99
N ARG A 277 17.85 10.64 -15.21
CA ARG A 277 17.94 12.07 -15.59
C ARG A 277 17.27 12.35 -16.93
N GLN A 278 17.41 11.47 -17.92
CA GLN A 278 16.79 11.64 -19.24
C GLN A 278 15.27 11.47 -19.21
N LEU A 279 14.73 10.60 -18.35
CA LEU A 279 13.28 10.50 -18.11
C LEU A 279 12.74 11.82 -17.55
N ASN A 280 13.36 12.33 -16.49
CA ASN A 280 12.96 13.59 -15.84
C ASN A 280 13.14 14.81 -16.74
N GLN A 281 14.10 14.80 -17.68
CA GLN A 281 14.27 15.86 -18.68
C GLN A 281 13.11 15.96 -19.69
N ILE A 282 12.30 14.92 -19.86
CA ILE A 282 11.10 14.94 -20.72
C ILE A 282 9.83 15.18 -19.87
N SER A 283 9.70 14.51 -18.73
CA SER A 283 8.50 14.64 -17.89
C SER A 283 8.41 15.99 -17.17
N GLN A 284 9.50 16.52 -16.62
CA GLN A 284 9.44 17.78 -15.86
C GLN A 284 8.90 18.96 -16.70
N PRO A 285 9.41 19.27 -17.91
CA PRO A 285 8.90 20.40 -18.70
C PRO A 285 7.46 20.20 -19.18
N PHE A 286 7.02 18.94 -19.38
CA PHE A 286 5.62 18.65 -19.70
C PHE A 286 4.70 18.94 -18.51
N LEU A 287 5.10 18.55 -17.30
CA LEU A 287 4.31 18.77 -16.08
C LEU A 287 4.31 20.26 -15.68
N GLU A 288 5.41 20.97 -15.92
CA GLU A 288 5.56 22.40 -15.63
C GLU A 288 4.71 23.30 -16.54
N ALA A 289 4.71 23.05 -17.85
CA ALA A 289 4.00 23.89 -18.83
C ALA A 289 2.47 23.63 -18.91
N SER A 290 1.86 23.10 -17.84
CA SER A 290 0.41 23.11 -17.65
C SER A 290 -0.06 24.53 -17.29
N PRO A 291 -0.98 25.16 -18.06
CA PRO A 291 -1.41 26.54 -17.81
C PRO A 291 -2.16 26.70 -16.48
N LEU A 292 -2.74 25.64 -15.92
CA LEU A 292 -3.40 25.68 -14.61
C LEU A 292 -2.44 25.38 -13.44
N ARG A 293 -1.19 24.98 -13.69
CA ARG A 293 -0.25 24.56 -12.64
C ARG A 293 -0.13 25.54 -11.47
N PRO A 294 0.05 26.86 -11.67
CA PRO A 294 0.16 27.81 -10.55
C PRO A 294 -1.14 27.90 -9.74
N LYS A 295 -2.29 27.80 -10.42
CA LYS A 295 -3.63 27.89 -9.79
C LYS A 295 -3.97 26.64 -9.01
N MET A 296 -3.61 25.46 -9.52
CA MET A 296 -3.72 24.19 -8.79
C MET A 296 -2.79 24.18 -7.58
N ASN A 297 -1.52 24.57 -7.71
CA ASN A 297 -0.58 24.65 -6.58
C ASN A 297 -1.08 25.62 -5.50
N GLN A 298 -1.53 26.82 -5.87
CA GLN A 298 -2.11 27.80 -4.93
C GLN A 298 -3.37 27.26 -4.24
N THR A 299 -4.27 26.62 -4.99
CA THR A 299 -5.54 26.10 -4.45
C THR A 299 -5.31 24.92 -3.52
N LEU A 300 -4.48 23.95 -3.91
CA LEU A 300 -4.10 22.81 -3.07
C LEU A 300 -3.40 23.28 -1.80
N THR A 301 -2.44 24.22 -1.91
CA THR A 301 -1.77 24.80 -0.73
C THR A 301 -2.77 25.48 0.20
N ASN A 302 -3.75 26.22 -0.33
CA ASN A 302 -4.80 26.85 0.47
C ASN A 302 -5.74 25.81 1.12
N MET A 303 -6.14 24.78 0.39
CA MET A 303 -6.99 23.69 0.88
C MET A 303 -6.27 22.82 1.92
N TRP A 304 -4.95 22.69 1.87
CA TRP A 304 -4.14 21.98 2.89
C TRP A 304 -3.88 22.82 4.14
N ASN A 305 -3.97 24.15 4.04
CA ASN A 305 -3.62 25.09 5.11
C ASN A 305 -4.71 25.24 6.19
N TYR A 306 -5.09 24.13 6.82
CA TYR A 306 -5.89 24.11 8.05
C TYR A 306 -5.14 23.38 9.17
N ALA A 307 -5.45 23.71 10.43
CA ALA A 307 -4.82 23.07 11.58
C ALA A 307 -5.34 21.64 11.73
N GLU A 308 -4.45 20.66 11.54
CA GLU A 308 -4.75 19.24 11.70
C GLU A 308 -4.43 18.76 13.11
N PHE A 309 -5.21 17.80 13.60
CA PHE A 309 -5.01 17.15 14.90
C PHE A 309 -5.04 15.64 14.69
N PHE A 310 -4.08 14.93 15.28
CA PHE A 310 -3.95 13.48 15.17
C PHE A 310 -3.67 12.84 16.54
N LYS A 311 -3.94 11.54 16.67
CA LYS A 311 -3.61 10.69 17.83
C LYS A 311 -3.95 11.26 19.23
N PRO A 312 -5.18 11.74 19.50
CA PRO A 312 -5.57 12.06 20.87
C PRO A 312 -5.56 10.80 21.74
N SER A 313 -4.66 10.73 22.72
CA SER A 313 -4.47 9.55 23.57
C SER A 313 -4.13 9.91 25.01
N PHE A 314 -4.40 8.98 25.93
CA PHE A 314 -3.98 9.06 27.32
C PHE A 314 -2.90 8.02 27.62
N HIS A 315 -1.79 8.46 28.22
CA HIS A 315 -0.69 7.60 28.65
C HIS A 315 -0.24 8.04 30.06
N GLY A 316 -0.47 7.18 31.06
CA GLY A 316 -0.47 7.60 32.46
C GLY A 316 -1.54 8.68 32.71
N ASP A 317 -1.23 9.65 33.56
CA ASP A 317 -2.10 10.80 33.85
C ASP A 317 -2.05 11.92 32.78
N LEU A 318 -1.36 11.70 31.64
CA LEU A 318 -1.06 12.73 30.65
C LEU A 318 -1.79 12.50 29.32
N PHE A 319 -2.27 13.59 28.73
CA PHE A 319 -2.92 13.62 27.43
C PHE A 319 -1.92 14.00 26.34
N TYR A 320 -1.88 13.25 25.25
CA TYR A 320 -1.02 13.47 24.10
C TYR A 320 -1.83 13.66 22.84
N TYR A 321 -1.33 14.49 21.92
CA TYR A 321 -1.89 14.63 20.57
C TYR A 321 -0.85 15.17 19.60
N TYR A 322 -0.88 14.70 18.36
CA TYR A 322 -0.17 15.33 17.25
C TYR A 322 -0.95 16.53 16.71
N ARG A 323 -0.22 17.52 16.20
CA ARG A 323 -0.79 18.69 15.51
C ARG A 323 0.10 19.13 14.36
N ASN A 324 -0.51 19.47 13.23
CA ASN A 324 0.11 20.26 12.17
C ASN A 324 -0.61 21.62 12.09
N ASN A 325 0.10 22.70 11.79
CA ASN A 325 -0.54 24.00 11.52
C ASN A 325 -1.19 24.09 10.13
N GLY A 326 -0.92 23.11 9.26
CA GLY A 326 -1.42 22.96 7.90
C GLY A 326 -0.29 22.81 6.87
N LEU A 327 0.86 23.43 7.12
CA LEU A 327 1.99 23.47 6.16
C LEU A 327 3.35 23.15 6.79
N GLN A 328 3.40 22.59 8.00
CA GLN A 328 4.66 22.04 8.53
C GLN A 328 5.05 20.78 7.75
N SER A 329 6.36 20.56 7.57
CA SER A 329 6.88 19.37 6.89
C SER A 329 6.47 18.07 7.59
N GLN A 330 6.44 18.09 8.92
CA GLN A 330 6.03 16.96 9.77
C GLN A 330 5.10 17.44 10.90
N SER A 331 4.15 16.60 11.31
CA SER A 331 3.30 16.83 12.48
C SER A 331 4.12 16.84 13.79
N VAL A 332 3.75 17.71 14.72
CA VAL A 332 4.43 17.89 16.02
C VAL A 332 3.63 17.22 17.13
N LEU A 333 4.28 16.46 18.00
CA LEU A 333 3.66 15.83 19.16
C LEU A 333 3.59 16.82 20.33
N TYR A 334 2.39 17.02 20.85
CA TYR A 334 2.09 17.84 22.01
C TYR A 334 1.67 16.97 23.21
N GLN A 335 1.88 17.51 24.41
CA GLN A 335 1.53 16.92 25.69
C GLN A 335 0.79 17.95 26.57
N SER A 336 -0.25 17.49 27.27
CA SER A 336 -1.08 18.30 28.16
C SER A 336 -1.48 17.51 29.42
N ASN A 337 -1.97 18.21 30.46
CA ASN A 337 -2.55 17.56 31.64
C ASN A 337 -4.00 17.10 31.40
N SER A 338 -4.65 17.58 30.34
CA SER A 338 -6.04 17.26 29.99
C SER A 338 -6.34 17.50 28.51
N MET A 339 -7.53 17.07 28.07
CA MET A 339 -8.07 17.33 26.73
C MET A 339 -8.36 18.82 26.43
N ASP A 340 -8.62 19.60 27.50
CA ASP A 340 -9.06 21.00 27.42
C ASP A 340 -7.90 22.00 27.59
N GLU A 341 -6.82 21.60 28.26
CA GLU A 341 -5.63 22.44 28.41
C GLU A 341 -4.79 22.47 27.12
N PRO A 342 -4.27 23.65 26.72
CA PRO A 342 -3.39 23.76 25.55
C PRO A 342 -2.05 23.08 25.82
N GLY A 343 -1.76 22.02 25.07
CA GLY A 343 -0.53 21.25 25.22
C GLY A 343 0.75 22.04 24.88
N LYS A 344 1.86 21.56 25.43
CA LYS A 344 3.23 22.01 25.14
C LYS A 344 3.86 21.07 24.12
N VAL A 345 4.82 21.54 23.33
CA VAL A 345 5.58 20.68 22.41
C VAL A 345 6.36 19.64 23.21
N PHE A 346 6.16 18.36 22.90
CA PHE A 346 6.88 17.24 23.49
C PHE A 346 7.96 16.72 22.53
N LEU A 347 7.64 16.55 21.25
CA LEU A 347 8.59 16.19 20.19
C LEU A 347 8.24 16.90 18.88
N ASP A 348 9.21 17.59 18.28
CA ASP A 348 9.07 18.27 16.98
C ASP A 348 10.03 17.65 15.93
N PRO A 349 9.52 16.79 15.03
CA PRO A 349 10.34 16.17 13.99
C PRO A 349 10.95 17.15 12.99
N ASN A 350 10.37 18.35 12.83
CA ASN A 350 10.91 19.40 11.96
C ASN A 350 12.28 19.94 12.45
N THR A 351 12.67 19.63 13.69
CA THR A 351 14.00 19.97 14.23
C THR A 351 15.08 18.93 13.90
N LEU A 352 14.71 17.75 13.41
CA LEU A 352 15.64 16.62 13.21
C LEU A 352 16.47 16.74 11.93
N SER A 353 15.92 17.34 10.86
CA SER A 353 16.63 17.58 9.60
C SER A 353 16.22 18.89 8.93
N LYS A 354 17.18 19.55 8.26
CA LYS A 354 17.02 20.90 7.71
C LYS A 354 16.07 20.99 6.51
N ASP A 355 15.79 19.86 5.87
CA ASP A 355 14.88 19.72 4.73
C ASP A 355 13.56 19.02 5.11
N GLY A 356 13.38 18.67 6.39
CA GLY A 356 12.20 17.97 6.90
C GLY A 356 12.07 16.52 6.45
N THR A 357 13.13 15.92 5.89
CA THR A 357 13.14 14.52 5.39
C THR A 357 13.31 13.46 6.49
N THR A 358 13.17 13.84 7.76
CA THR A 358 13.21 12.92 8.90
C THR A 358 11.87 12.94 9.62
N ALA A 359 11.23 11.78 9.74
CA ALA A 359 9.95 11.62 10.43
C ALA A 359 10.02 10.57 11.54
N VAL A 360 9.03 10.63 12.43
CA VAL A 360 8.69 9.54 13.34
C VAL A 360 7.73 8.60 12.59
N THR A 361 8.15 7.35 12.40
CA THR A 361 7.40 6.31 11.66
C THR A 361 6.95 5.14 12.54
N MET A 362 7.43 5.07 13.80
CA MET A 362 6.91 4.16 14.81
C MET A 362 7.00 4.83 16.19
N GLU A 363 6.11 4.45 17.10
CA GLU A 363 6.07 5.01 18.46
C GLU A 363 5.37 4.04 19.43
N SER A 364 5.73 4.09 20.71
CA SER A 364 5.07 3.31 21.76
C SER A 364 5.40 3.85 23.15
N PHE A 365 4.37 4.14 23.95
CA PHE A 365 4.52 4.48 25.37
C PHE A 365 4.59 3.21 26.22
N SER A 366 5.38 3.25 27.30
CA SER A 366 5.31 2.28 28.39
C SER A 366 3.90 2.27 29.00
N LYS A 367 3.49 1.15 29.63
CA LYS A 367 2.10 0.99 30.10
C LYS A 367 1.66 2.02 31.14
N ASP A 368 2.61 2.55 31.91
CA ASP A 368 2.45 3.62 32.89
C ASP A 368 2.57 5.04 32.29
N GLY A 369 2.93 5.16 31.00
CA GLY A 369 3.16 6.42 30.30
C GLY A 369 4.46 7.14 30.66
N THR A 370 5.38 6.54 31.44
CA THR A 370 6.60 7.25 31.88
C THR A 370 7.70 7.34 30.83
N VAL A 371 7.75 6.41 29.87
CA VAL A 371 8.74 6.39 28.77
C VAL A 371 8.03 6.30 27.42
N PHE A 372 8.53 7.08 26.46
CA PHE A 372 8.10 7.11 25.07
C PHE A 372 9.25 6.58 24.19
N ALA A 373 9.03 5.44 23.54
CA ALA A 373 9.86 4.98 22.43
C ALA A 373 9.38 5.64 21.14
N TYR A 374 10.28 6.15 20.32
CA TYR A 374 9.97 6.73 19.01
C TYR A 374 11.06 6.39 18.00
N GLY A 375 10.66 5.90 16.83
CA GLY A 375 11.57 5.51 15.76
C GLY A 375 11.64 6.56 14.66
N ILE A 376 12.86 7.01 14.35
CA ILE A 376 13.12 7.96 13.28
C ILE A 376 13.54 7.27 11.98
N SER A 377 12.92 7.71 10.88
CA SER A 377 13.25 7.35 9.50
C SER A 377 13.90 8.54 8.78
N GLU A 378 14.90 8.30 7.93
CA GLU A 378 15.55 9.34 7.11
C GLU A 378 15.25 9.12 5.62
N LYS A 379 14.85 10.19 4.90
CA LYS A 379 14.50 10.24 3.47
C LYS A 379 13.37 9.31 3.01
N GLY A 380 12.68 8.66 3.94
CA GLY A 380 11.88 7.48 3.67
C GLY A 380 12.80 6.26 3.63
N SER A 381 12.95 5.61 4.78
CA SER A 381 13.76 4.41 5.04
C SER A 381 13.06 3.53 6.09
N ASP A 382 12.77 2.26 5.79
CA ASP A 382 12.22 1.30 6.77
C ASP A 382 13.28 0.88 7.77
N ALA A 383 14.57 1.08 7.44
CA ALA A 383 15.61 1.08 8.46
C ALA A 383 15.39 2.29 9.38
N VAL A 384 14.76 2.00 10.52
CA VAL A 384 14.41 2.98 11.55
C VAL A 384 15.42 2.91 12.70
N THR A 385 15.69 4.08 13.31
CA THR A 385 16.44 4.16 14.56
C THR A 385 15.48 4.52 15.70
N VAL A 386 15.22 3.58 16.60
CA VAL A 386 14.43 3.80 17.82
C VAL A 386 15.26 4.59 18.82
N LYS A 387 14.61 5.56 19.46
CA LYS A 387 15.12 6.41 20.55
C LYS A 387 14.09 6.45 21.67
N PHE A 388 14.51 6.88 22.85
CA PHE A 388 13.68 6.86 24.04
C PHE A 388 13.70 8.20 24.79
N LYS A 389 12.55 8.59 25.34
CA LYS A 389 12.34 9.88 25.99
C LYS A 389 11.40 9.72 27.18
N GLN A 390 11.73 10.29 28.34
CA GLN A 390 10.81 10.32 29.48
C GLN A 390 9.60 11.22 29.19
N SER A 391 8.46 10.95 29.83
CA SER A 391 7.28 11.83 29.77
C SER A 391 7.55 13.25 30.25
N LYS A 392 8.59 13.49 31.06
CA LYS A 392 9.03 14.85 31.46
C LYS A 392 9.78 15.62 30.35
N GLY A 393 10.06 14.98 29.21
CA GLY A 393 10.76 15.57 28.07
C GLY A 393 12.26 15.30 28.01
N GLU A 394 12.84 14.63 29.03
CA GLU A 394 14.25 14.24 29.06
C GLU A 394 14.53 13.10 28.06
N GLU A 395 15.48 13.29 27.14
CA GLU A 395 15.97 12.20 26.27
C GLU A 395 16.75 11.16 27.10
N LEU A 396 16.62 9.88 26.74
CA LEU A 396 17.39 8.77 27.31
C LEU A 396 18.57 8.41 26.38
N PRO A 397 19.66 7.81 26.90
CA PRO A 397 20.86 7.52 26.12
C PRO A 397 20.70 6.30 25.18
N ASP A 398 19.69 5.47 25.44
CA ASP A 398 19.39 4.26 24.69
C ASP A 398 18.92 4.56 23.25
N GLN A 399 19.39 3.76 22.30
CA GLN A 399 18.98 3.81 20.90
C GLN A 399 19.11 2.42 20.26
N ILE A 400 18.26 2.10 19.29
CA ILE A 400 18.27 0.81 18.58
C ILE A 400 18.24 1.08 17.07
N ALA A 401 19.26 0.66 16.34
CA ALA A 401 19.40 0.91 14.91
C ALA A 401 19.00 -0.28 14.02
N ASP A 402 18.63 0.02 12.77
CA ASP A 402 18.25 -0.97 11.73
C ASP A 402 17.03 -1.83 12.12
N VAL A 403 16.11 -1.25 12.90
CA VAL A 403 14.80 -1.83 13.20
C VAL A 403 13.92 -1.71 11.96
N ARG A 404 13.25 -2.79 11.57
CA ARG A 404 12.32 -2.88 10.42
C ARG A 404 11.18 -3.82 10.80
N PHE A 405 9.99 -3.63 10.22
CA PHE A 405 8.81 -4.51 10.41
C PHE A 405 8.55 -4.91 11.86
N SER A 406 8.60 -3.92 12.74
CA SER A 406 8.62 -4.11 14.18
C SER A 406 7.42 -3.43 14.84
N GLY A 407 6.74 -4.16 15.73
CA GLY A 407 6.05 -3.54 16.85
C GLY A 407 7.06 -3.06 17.90
N LEU A 408 6.64 -2.21 18.84
CA LEU A 408 7.44 -1.80 19.99
C LEU A 408 6.65 -2.14 21.26
N SER A 409 6.89 -3.33 21.83
CA SER A 409 6.06 -3.86 22.91
C SER A 409 6.79 -3.83 24.26
N TRP A 410 6.33 -2.95 25.16
CA TRP A 410 6.91 -2.77 26.50
C TRP A 410 6.54 -3.88 27.50
N LEU A 411 7.44 -4.15 28.43
CA LEU A 411 7.10 -4.76 29.71
C LEU A 411 6.17 -3.83 30.54
N SER A 412 5.35 -4.40 31.44
CA SER A 412 4.40 -3.62 32.26
C SER A 412 5.07 -2.58 33.17
N ASP A 413 6.36 -2.74 33.48
CA ASP A 413 7.15 -1.86 34.35
C ASP A 413 8.01 -0.83 33.60
N GLY A 414 7.93 -0.80 32.26
CA GLY A 414 8.74 0.10 31.42
C GLY A 414 10.24 -0.21 31.40
N THR A 415 10.71 -1.32 31.99
CA THR A 415 12.14 -1.59 32.15
C THR A 415 12.83 -2.19 30.92
N GLY A 416 12.06 -2.56 29.89
CA GLY A 416 12.56 -3.09 28.63
C GLY A 416 11.47 -3.29 27.59
N LEU A 417 11.90 -3.51 26.35
CA LEU A 417 11.10 -3.44 25.13
C LEU A 417 11.39 -4.64 24.21
N PHE A 418 10.34 -5.31 23.73
CA PHE A 418 10.44 -6.26 22.62
C PHE A 418 10.31 -5.54 21.27
N TYR A 419 11.20 -5.88 20.34
CA TYR A 419 11.24 -5.33 18.98
C TYR A 419 11.82 -6.37 18.00
N SER A 420 11.59 -6.20 16.71
CA SER A 420 12.09 -7.08 15.65
C SER A 420 13.10 -6.39 14.74
N LYS A 421 14.05 -7.16 14.21
CA LYS A 421 14.94 -6.74 13.11
C LYS A 421 15.46 -7.97 12.35
N TYR A 422 16.03 -7.75 11.17
CA TYR A 422 16.71 -8.82 10.44
C TYR A 422 18.06 -9.16 11.08
N LEU A 423 18.27 -10.45 11.39
CA LEU A 423 19.57 -10.95 11.85
C LEU A 423 20.46 -11.24 10.64
N LYS A 424 21.44 -10.37 10.38
CA LYS A 424 22.37 -10.53 9.26
C LYS A 424 23.37 -11.67 9.52
N GLN A 425 23.09 -12.87 8.99
CA GLN A 425 23.98 -14.04 9.10
C GLN A 425 25.11 -14.05 8.06
N SER A 426 24.91 -13.45 6.89
CA SER A 426 25.91 -13.35 5.82
C SER A 426 25.78 -12.02 5.05
N GLU A 427 26.71 -11.73 4.13
CA GLU A 427 26.57 -10.57 3.23
C GLU A 427 25.48 -10.74 2.17
N THR A 428 24.97 -11.96 1.96
CA THR A 428 24.00 -12.33 0.92
C THR A 428 22.58 -12.58 1.43
N GLU A 429 22.38 -12.81 2.73
CA GLU A 429 21.09 -13.15 3.35
C GLU A 429 20.57 -11.99 4.23
N GLU A 430 20.47 -10.79 3.66
CA GLU A 430 20.17 -9.57 4.42
C GLU A 430 18.70 -9.49 4.92
N PHE A 431 17.76 -10.16 4.24
CA PHE A 431 16.32 -10.12 4.55
C PHE A 431 15.70 -11.49 4.86
N ASN A 432 16.53 -12.50 5.13
CA ASN A 432 16.05 -13.89 5.31
C ASN A 432 15.61 -14.23 6.75
N PHE A 433 16.13 -13.52 7.75
CA PHE A 433 16.06 -13.92 9.16
C PHE A 433 15.42 -12.84 10.05
N HIS A 434 14.17 -12.47 9.77
CA HIS A 434 13.43 -11.56 10.65
C HIS A 434 13.30 -12.18 12.05
N SER A 435 13.76 -11.47 13.10
CA SER A 435 14.01 -12.05 14.43
C SER A 435 13.56 -11.11 15.55
N LEU A 436 13.02 -11.65 16.65
CA LEU A 436 12.57 -10.88 17.81
C LEU A 436 13.69 -10.76 18.85
N PHE A 437 13.93 -9.52 19.30
CA PHE A 437 14.89 -9.13 20.31
C PHE A 437 14.19 -8.51 21.53
N PHE A 438 14.90 -8.53 22.66
CA PHE A 438 14.55 -7.78 23.86
C PHE A 438 15.67 -6.78 24.16
N HIS A 439 15.32 -5.49 24.12
CA HIS A 439 16.14 -4.39 24.59
C HIS A 439 15.86 -4.14 26.07
N LYS A 440 16.92 -3.99 26.87
CA LYS A 440 16.82 -3.61 28.27
C LYS A 440 17.26 -2.15 28.44
N MET A 441 16.44 -1.35 29.10
CA MET A 441 16.73 0.07 29.31
C MET A 441 18.00 0.29 30.13
N GLY A 442 18.79 1.29 29.77
CA GLY A 442 20.11 1.58 30.31
C GLY A 442 21.22 0.71 29.74
N THR A 443 21.06 0.14 28.53
CA THR A 443 22.05 -0.74 27.91
C THR A 443 22.33 -0.42 26.43
N ASP A 444 23.40 -1.02 25.91
CA ASP A 444 23.89 -0.87 24.54
C ASP A 444 23.20 -1.89 23.62
N SER A 445 22.53 -1.45 22.55
CA SER A 445 21.69 -2.30 21.69
C SER A 445 22.48 -3.37 20.90
N GLU A 446 23.80 -3.24 20.80
CA GLU A 446 24.68 -4.32 20.31
C GLU A 446 24.74 -5.52 21.28
N LYS A 447 24.09 -5.42 22.44
CA LYS A 447 23.96 -6.46 23.47
C LYS A 447 22.51 -6.93 23.68
N ASP A 448 21.56 -6.47 22.85
CA ASP A 448 20.15 -6.85 22.97
C ASP A 448 19.96 -8.37 22.86
N ILE A 449 19.09 -8.91 23.70
CA ILE A 449 18.91 -10.35 23.82
C ILE A 449 18.05 -10.86 22.65
N LEU A 450 18.60 -11.74 21.82
CA LEU A 450 17.82 -12.50 20.83
C LEU A 450 16.87 -13.45 21.57
N VAL A 451 15.57 -13.13 21.57
CA VAL A 451 14.54 -13.92 22.26
C VAL A 451 13.84 -14.91 21.34
N VAL A 452 13.73 -14.61 20.04
CA VAL A 452 13.24 -15.54 19.01
C VAL A 452 14.11 -15.44 17.76
N GLN A 453 14.82 -16.52 17.46
CA GLN A 453 15.61 -16.68 16.23
C GLN A 453 14.67 -16.80 15.02
N GLY A 454 14.84 -15.89 14.04
CA GLY A 454 14.21 -15.99 12.73
C GLY A 454 14.58 -17.27 11.99
N ARG A 455 13.64 -17.78 11.19
CA ARG A 455 13.85 -18.92 10.27
C ARG A 455 14.61 -18.42 9.02
N ASN A 456 15.16 -19.31 8.19
CA ASN A 456 15.71 -18.90 6.88
C ASN A 456 14.54 -18.87 5.87
N GLN A 457 13.71 -17.83 5.95
CA GLN A 457 12.41 -17.74 5.28
C GLN A 457 12.06 -16.26 5.07
N SER A 458 12.35 -15.72 3.89
CA SER A 458 12.25 -14.28 3.57
C SER A 458 10.82 -13.74 3.48
N ASP A 459 9.85 -14.63 3.32
CA ASP A 459 8.41 -14.36 3.36
C ASP A 459 7.85 -14.24 4.80
N LEU A 460 8.62 -14.59 5.84
CA LEU A 460 8.14 -14.70 7.21
C LEU A 460 8.62 -13.56 8.12
N LEU A 461 7.69 -12.72 8.54
CA LEU A 461 7.91 -11.73 9.61
C LEU A 461 7.56 -12.32 10.99
N ILE A 462 7.95 -11.61 12.04
CA ILE A 462 7.81 -12.02 13.44
C ILE A 462 7.49 -10.79 14.27
N TYR A 463 6.43 -10.84 15.06
CA TYR A 463 6.02 -9.75 15.96
C TYR A 463 5.85 -10.28 17.39
N GLY A 464 6.20 -9.44 18.37
CA GLY A 464 6.03 -9.73 19.79
C GLY A 464 5.03 -8.74 20.42
N GLY A 465 3.99 -9.26 21.05
CA GLY A 465 2.97 -8.48 21.76
C GLY A 465 2.85 -8.92 23.21
N VAL A 466 3.08 -8.00 24.15
CA VAL A 466 2.92 -8.25 25.59
C VAL A 466 1.45 -8.07 25.96
N SER A 467 0.87 -9.13 26.55
CA SER A 467 -0.44 -9.20 27.22
C SER A 467 -0.83 -7.94 28.00
N SER A 468 -2.13 -7.69 28.17
CA SER A 468 -2.61 -6.48 28.87
C SER A 468 -2.19 -6.45 30.35
N ASP A 469 -2.22 -7.58 31.06
CA ASP A 469 -1.62 -7.75 32.39
C ASP A 469 -0.08 -7.67 32.38
N GLY A 470 0.57 -8.18 31.33
CA GLY A 470 2.02 -8.23 31.16
C GLY A 470 2.66 -9.56 31.58
N ARG A 471 1.86 -10.56 31.92
CA ARG A 471 2.34 -11.90 32.30
C ARG A 471 2.84 -12.69 31.10
N PHE A 472 2.22 -12.55 29.94
CA PHE A 472 2.56 -13.29 28.72
C PHE A 472 3.15 -12.39 27.62
N LEU A 473 4.15 -12.91 26.92
CA LEU A 473 4.51 -12.46 25.58
C LEU A 473 3.86 -13.41 24.58
N PHE A 474 3.03 -12.87 23.69
CA PHE A 474 2.56 -13.54 22.49
C PHE A 474 3.53 -13.24 21.34
N VAL A 475 3.77 -14.22 20.49
CA VAL A 475 4.64 -14.10 19.31
C VAL A 475 3.90 -14.65 18.11
N SER A 476 3.61 -13.80 17.12
CA SER A 476 3.15 -14.25 15.81
C SER A 476 4.34 -14.48 14.88
N PHE A 477 4.21 -15.49 14.03
CA PHE A 477 5.03 -15.70 12.85
C PHE A 477 4.07 -15.66 11.66
N GLY A 478 4.22 -14.64 10.81
CA GLY A 478 3.33 -14.33 9.69
C GLY A 478 3.92 -13.12 8.98
N GLY A 479 4.01 -13.17 7.65
CA GLY A 479 4.54 -12.06 6.86
C GLY A 479 3.48 -11.07 6.40
N ASN A 480 2.28 -11.60 6.16
CA ASN A 480 1.14 -10.93 5.58
C ASN A 480 -0.10 -11.34 6.43
N THR A 481 -1.21 -11.81 5.87
CA THR A 481 -2.18 -12.67 6.61
C THR A 481 -1.54 -13.99 7.05
N ASN A 482 -2.32 -14.80 7.78
CA ASN A 482 -2.03 -16.18 8.21
C ASN A 482 -0.87 -16.30 9.18
N ASP A 483 -1.21 -16.58 10.43
CA ASP A 483 -0.25 -16.60 11.52
C ASP A 483 -0.04 -18.01 12.06
N GLN A 484 1.17 -18.28 12.53
CA GLN A 484 1.33 -19.15 13.68
C GLN A 484 1.46 -18.26 14.92
N MET A 485 0.63 -18.48 15.94
CA MET A 485 0.74 -17.79 17.22
C MET A 485 1.30 -18.72 18.30
N PHE A 486 2.29 -18.20 19.01
CA PHE A 486 2.90 -18.82 20.18
C PHE A 486 2.80 -17.87 21.37
N TYR A 487 3.02 -18.38 22.59
CA TYR A 487 3.08 -17.56 23.80
C TYR A 487 4.09 -18.12 24.82
N CYS A 488 4.60 -17.27 25.70
CA CYS A 488 5.36 -17.69 26.88
C CYS A 488 5.03 -16.84 28.11
N ASP A 489 5.07 -17.45 29.29
CA ASP A 489 5.10 -16.74 30.59
C ASP A 489 6.41 -15.93 30.65
N LEU A 490 6.32 -14.64 30.96
CA LEU A 490 7.45 -13.75 31.16
C LEU A 490 7.96 -13.87 32.61
N PRO A 491 9.27 -13.77 32.86
CA PRO A 491 9.78 -13.71 34.21
C PRO A 491 9.39 -12.38 34.87
N ALA A 492 8.98 -12.42 36.13
CA ALA A 492 8.64 -11.24 36.93
C ALA A 492 9.84 -10.31 37.25
N ASP A 493 11.03 -10.66 36.77
CA ASP A 493 12.26 -9.88 36.85
C ASP A 493 12.96 -9.94 35.48
N ASN A 494 13.13 -8.77 34.85
CA ASN A 494 13.68 -8.69 33.50
C ASN A 494 15.12 -9.20 33.38
N ASN A 495 15.86 -9.28 34.50
CA ASN A 495 17.24 -9.77 34.53
C ASN A 495 17.34 -11.27 34.19
N GLN A 496 16.21 -11.99 34.15
CA GLN A 496 16.14 -13.40 33.78
C GLN A 496 15.98 -13.57 32.25
N ILE A 497 15.57 -12.53 31.51
CA ILE A 497 15.56 -12.52 30.04
C ILE A 497 17.02 -12.41 29.56
N THR A 498 17.63 -13.56 29.31
CA THR A 498 19.08 -13.70 29.07
C THR A 498 19.42 -14.50 27.81
N GLY A 499 18.40 -14.95 27.07
CA GLY A 499 18.53 -15.71 25.83
C GLY A 499 17.15 -16.06 25.24
N PRO A 500 17.10 -17.01 24.29
CA PRO A 500 15.86 -17.42 23.63
C PRO A 500 14.75 -17.86 24.59
N LEU A 501 13.54 -17.35 24.38
CA LEU A 501 12.37 -17.63 25.22
C LEU A 501 11.70 -18.95 24.82
N LYS A 502 11.20 -19.70 25.82
CA LYS A 502 10.55 -21.00 25.59
C LYS A 502 9.08 -20.81 25.19
N LEU A 503 8.87 -20.59 23.91
CA LEU A 503 7.55 -20.51 23.29
C LEU A 503 6.74 -21.81 23.44
N LYS A 504 5.44 -21.67 23.75
CA LYS A 504 4.40 -22.69 23.69
C LYS A 504 3.52 -22.42 22.45
N PRO A 505 3.12 -23.42 21.66
CA PRO A 505 2.18 -23.20 20.56
C PRO A 505 0.79 -22.86 21.10
N LEU A 506 0.11 -21.91 20.45
CA LEU A 506 -1.31 -21.63 20.63
C LEU A 506 -2.06 -22.01 19.34
N PHE A 507 -1.54 -21.56 18.20
CA PHE A 507 -1.91 -22.03 16.86
C PHE A 507 -0.61 -22.23 16.06
N ASP A 508 -0.27 -23.47 15.70
CA ASP A 508 1.00 -23.82 15.06
C ASP A 508 0.90 -24.13 13.56
N GLN A 509 -0.24 -23.81 12.94
CA GLN A 509 -0.50 -23.96 11.50
C GLN A 509 -0.77 -22.58 10.89
N PHE A 510 -0.28 -22.34 9.68
CA PHE A 510 -0.67 -21.19 8.86
C PHE A 510 -2.08 -21.41 8.28
N ASP A 511 -3.08 -21.47 9.15
CA ASP A 511 -4.44 -21.98 8.86
C ASP A 511 -5.60 -21.07 9.33
N ALA A 512 -5.27 -19.99 10.02
CA ALA A 512 -6.07 -18.80 10.24
C ALA A 512 -5.14 -17.59 10.46
N ASP A 513 -5.72 -16.40 10.43
CA ASP A 513 -5.11 -15.20 10.99
C ASP A 513 -5.42 -15.21 12.49
N TYR A 514 -4.49 -14.77 13.31
CA TYR A 514 -4.63 -14.81 14.78
C TYR A 514 -4.04 -13.55 15.40
N GLU A 515 -4.91 -12.61 15.79
CA GLU A 515 -4.52 -11.39 16.51
C GLU A 515 -4.93 -11.49 18.00
N MET A 516 -4.02 -11.16 18.92
CA MET A 516 -4.33 -11.09 20.35
C MET A 516 -5.00 -9.75 20.69
N VAL A 517 -6.30 -9.79 20.98
CA VAL A 517 -7.10 -8.62 21.36
C VAL A 517 -6.98 -8.31 22.86
N ASP A 518 -6.95 -9.35 23.70
CA ASP A 518 -6.80 -9.21 25.15
C ASP A 518 -6.36 -10.54 25.81
N SER A 519 -5.95 -10.51 27.07
CA SER A 519 -5.72 -11.70 27.89
C SER A 519 -6.05 -11.48 29.38
N ASP A 520 -6.08 -12.58 30.10
CA ASP A 520 -6.08 -12.71 31.55
C ASP A 520 -5.14 -13.85 31.98
N GLU A 521 -5.01 -14.11 33.29
CA GLU A 521 -4.12 -15.14 33.85
C GLU A 521 -4.36 -16.57 33.31
N HIS A 522 -5.55 -16.86 32.78
CA HIS A 522 -5.98 -18.18 32.33
C HIS A 522 -6.36 -18.22 30.84
N SER A 523 -6.67 -17.09 30.19
CA SER A 523 -7.25 -17.07 28.85
C SER A 523 -6.72 -15.95 27.95
N ALA A 524 -6.79 -16.17 26.63
CA ALA A 524 -6.56 -15.15 25.61
C ALA A 524 -7.81 -14.97 24.73
N LEU A 525 -8.08 -13.72 24.36
CA LEU A 525 -9.14 -13.32 23.44
C LEU A 525 -8.50 -13.01 22.08
N ILE A 526 -8.88 -13.79 21.07
CA ILE A 526 -8.24 -13.83 19.75
C ILE A 526 -9.24 -13.43 18.67
N PHE A 527 -8.85 -12.49 17.82
CA PHE A 527 -9.53 -12.15 16.57
C PHE A 527 -9.00 -13.03 15.45
N THR A 528 -9.89 -13.63 14.65
CA THR A 528 -9.49 -14.65 13.66
C THR A 528 -10.53 -14.88 12.55
N ASN A 529 -10.07 -15.26 11.36
CA ASN A 529 -10.89 -15.78 10.26
C ASN A 529 -11.06 -17.32 10.28
N LYS A 530 -10.64 -18.03 11.35
CA LYS A 530 -10.68 -19.50 11.42
C LYS A 530 -12.08 -20.07 11.21
N ASP A 531 -12.27 -20.78 10.10
CA ASP A 531 -13.57 -21.30 9.64
C ASP A 531 -14.68 -20.23 9.56
N ALA A 532 -14.29 -18.97 9.37
CA ALA A 532 -15.12 -17.78 9.47
C ALA A 532 -14.54 -16.62 8.62
N PRO A 533 -14.65 -16.64 7.28
CA PRO A 533 -14.05 -15.65 6.38
C PRO A 533 -14.49 -14.18 6.63
N MET A 534 -15.59 -13.93 7.33
CA MET A 534 -16.01 -12.58 7.75
C MET A 534 -15.42 -12.15 9.11
N TYR A 535 -14.47 -12.92 9.64
CA TYR A 535 -13.85 -12.84 10.97
C TYR A 535 -14.81 -13.07 12.15
N LYS A 536 -14.23 -13.46 13.28
CA LYS A 536 -14.92 -13.71 14.56
C LYS A 536 -13.96 -13.51 15.74
N LEU A 537 -14.51 -13.54 16.95
CA LEU A 537 -13.77 -13.39 18.20
C LEU A 537 -13.89 -14.68 19.05
N ILE A 538 -12.77 -15.31 19.37
CA ILE A 538 -12.71 -16.57 20.15
C ILE A 538 -11.92 -16.37 21.45
N ARG A 539 -12.28 -17.10 22.50
CA ARG A 539 -11.49 -17.22 23.73
C ARG A 539 -10.85 -18.60 23.80
N VAL A 540 -9.55 -18.63 24.10
CA VAL A 540 -8.73 -19.84 24.24
C VAL A 540 -8.14 -19.92 25.64
N ASN A 541 -8.02 -21.13 26.17
CA ASN A 541 -7.47 -21.39 27.48
C ASN A 541 -5.94 -21.54 27.38
N LEU A 542 -5.21 -20.81 28.23
CA LEU A 542 -3.75 -20.82 28.33
C LEU A 542 -3.25 -21.86 29.36
N GLU A 543 -4.15 -22.44 30.16
CA GLU A 543 -3.87 -23.47 31.15
C GLU A 543 -4.33 -24.87 30.73
N GLY A 544 -3.42 -25.85 30.90
CA GLY A 544 -3.69 -27.26 30.65
C GLY A 544 -3.25 -27.74 29.25
N SER A 545 -4.01 -28.69 28.70
CA SER A 545 -3.74 -29.26 27.38
C SER A 545 -4.36 -28.41 26.28
N THR A 546 -3.60 -28.16 25.21
CA THR A 546 -4.01 -27.47 23.97
C THR A 546 -5.17 -28.15 23.20
N ALA A 547 -5.70 -29.26 23.70
CA ALA A 547 -6.87 -29.95 23.16
C ALA A 547 -8.23 -29.35 23.58
N GLN A 548 -8.28 -28.28 24.39
CA GLN A 548 -9.54 -27.59 24.67
C GLN A 548 -10.00 -26.77 23.46
N LYS A 549 -11.22 -27.03 22.96
CA LYS A 549 -11.78 -26.30 21.83
C LYS A 549 -12.03 -24.83 22.20
N PRO A 550 -11.64 -23.85 21.35
CA PRO A 550 -11.94 -22.44 21.58
C PRO A 550 -13.44 -22.16 21.78
N GLN A 551 -13.76 -21.24 22.69
CA GLN A 551 -15.10 -20.69 22.84
C GLN A 551 -15.31 -19.55 21.84
N GLU A 552 -16.35 -19.61 21.01
CA GLU A 552 -16.77 -18.43 20.23
C GLU A 552 -17.43 -17.40 21.17
N VAL A 553 -16.82 -16.22 21.27
CA VAL A 553 -17.31 -15.08 22.09
C VAL A 553 -18.21 -14.21 21.22
N ILE A 554 -17.71 -13.77 20.07
CA ILE A 554 -18.49 -13.12 19.02
C ILE A 554 -18.38 -13.98 17.76
N LYS A 555 -19.50 -14.31 17.14
CA LYS A 555 -19.56 -15.22 15.97
C LYS A 555 -19.45 -14.45 14.66
N GLU A 556 -19.10 -15.18 13.60
CA GLU A 556 -19.13 -14.70 12.22
C GLU A 556 -20.50 -14.06 11.89
N ASP A 557 -20.50 -12.81 11.40
CA ASP A 557 -21.64 -12.24 10.70
C ASP A 557 -21.45 -12.38 9.18
N ARG A 558 -22.23 -13.26 8.57
CA ARG A 558 -22.16 -13.59 7.14
C ARG A 558 -22.58 -12.46 6.19
N LYS A 559 -22.95 -11.29 6.71
CA LYS A 559 -23.25 -10.09 5.93
C LYS A 559 -22.25 -8.96 6.12
N ARG A 560 -21.44 -8.99 7.19
CA ARG A 560 -20.67 -7.83 7.66
C ARG A 560 -19.31 -8.28 8.19
N ARG A 561 -18.21 -7.87 7.55
CA ARG A 561 -16.85 -8.26 8.00
C ARG A 561 -16.56 -7.56 9.32
N MET A 562 -16.21 -8.30 10.37
CA MET A 562 -15.62 -7.68 11.56
C MET A 562 -14.24 -7.15 11.17
N ARG A 563 -14.03 -5.83 11.28
CA ARG A 563 -12.74 -5.20 10.96
C ARG A 563 -11.76 -5.27 12.13
N PHE A 564 -12.25 -5.01 13.34
CA PHE A 564 -11.47 -4.99 14.57
C PHE A 564 -12.36 -5.09 15.81
N ALA A 565 -11.77 -5.46 16.94
CA ALA A 565 -12.37 -5.41 18.26
C ALA A 565 -11.33 -4.97 19.30
N TYR A 566 -11.63 -3.96 20.13
CA TYR A 566 -10.75 -3.49 21.20
C TYR A 566 -11.42 -3.52 22.57
N PRO A 567 -10.73 -3.97 23.63
CA PRO A 567 -11.22 -3.83 25.00
C PRO A 567 -11.26 -2.34 25.40
N VAL A 568 -12.36 -1.89 25.99
CA VAL A 568 -12.59 -0.52 26.46
C VAL A 568 -13.30 -0.52 27.82
N ASN A 569 -12.98 0.43 28.68
CA ASN A 569 -13.52 0.57 30.04
C ASN A 569 -13.65 -0.77 30.81
N LYS A 570 -12.54 -1.53 30.88
CA LYS A 570 -12.32 -2.79 31.62
C LYS A 570 -13.08 -4.02 31.12
N ASP A 571 -14.39 -3.92 30.89
CA ASP A 571 -15.28 -5.07 30.65
C ASP A 571 -16.12 -4.96 29.38
N LYS A 572 -15.88 -3.96 28.52
CA LYS A 572 -16.56 -3.78 27.23
C LYS A 572 -15.60 -4.01 26.06
N LEU A 573 -16.18 -4.27 24.89
CA LEU A 573 -15.50 -4.33 23.60
C LEU A 573 -16.11 -3.29 22.66
N LEU A 574 -15.28 -2.45 22.05
CA LEU A 574 -15.65 -1.66 20.87
C LEU A 574 -15.33 -2.49 19.62
N VAL A 575 -16.35 -2.81 18.83
CA VAL A 575 -16.25 -3.70 17.66
C VAL A 575 -16.71 -2.95 16.41
N CYS A 576 -15.89 -2.97 15.37
CA CYS A 576 -16.25 -2.40 14.06
C CYS A 576 -16.64 -3.50 13.08
N TYR A 577 -17.76 -3.30 12.39
CA TYR A 577 -18.18 -4.14 11.27
C TYR A 577 -18.32 -3.30 10.00
N MET A 578 -17.82 -3.82 8.89
CA MET A 578 -18.03 -3.29 7.55
C MET A 578 -19.26 -3.96 6.91
N ASP A 579 -20.30 -3.18 6.62
CA ASP A 579 -21.51 -3.61 5.89
C ASP A 579 -21.53 -2.93 4.52
N ASN A 580 -21.32 -3.71 3.45
CA ASN A 580 -21.22 -3.20 2.07
C ASN A 580 -20.28 -1.97 1.98
N VAL A 581 -19.03 -2.14 2.43
CA VAL A 581 -17.96 -1.13 2.39
C VAL A 581 -18.25 0.14 3.22
N LYS A 582 -19.05 0.02 4.29
CA LYS A 582 -19.38 1.13 5.23
C LYS A 582 -19.25 0.64 6.65
N ASP A 583 -18.61 1.42 7.51
CA ASP A 583 -18.34 1.00 8.88
C ASP A 583 -19.50 1.30 9.84
N ALA A 584 -19.70 0.40 10.80
CA ALA A 584 -20.64 0.56 11.90
C ALA A 584 -20.01 0.05 13.21
N LEU A 585 -20.02 0.91 14.24
CA LEU A 585 -19.46 0.60 15.56
C LEU A 585 -20.52 0.05 16.51
N PHE A 586 -20.15 -1.01 17.21
CA PHE A 586 -20.98 -1.69 18.21
C PHE A 586 -20.22 -1.84 19.52
N VAL A 587 -20.93 -1.77 20.64
CA VAL A 587 -20.38 -2.08 21.95
C VAL A 587 -20.90 -3.44 22.40
N HIS A 588 -19.97 -4.32 22.73
CA HIS A 588 -20.24 -5.66 23.24
C HIS A 588 -19.72 -5.79 24.68
N ASP A 589 -20.23 -6.78 25.41
CA ASP A 589 -19.67 -7.25 26.68
C ASP A 589 -18.41 -8.11 26.42
N LEU A 590 -17.29 -7.81 27.09
CA LEU A 590 -15.99 -8.48 26.88
C LEU A 590 -16.03 -9.99 27.20
N ASN A 591 -16.83 -10.37 28.19
CA ASN A 591 -16.86 -11.72 28.73
C ASN A 591 -17.74 -12.64 27.87
N SER A 592 -18.99 -12.22 27.61
CA SER A 592 -20.01 -12.99 26.92
C SER A 592 -20.12 -12.71 25.41
N GLY A 593 -19.49 -11.64 24.91
CA GLY A 593 -19.60 -11.19 23.52
C GLY A 593 -20.99 -10.65 23.14
N LYS A 594 -21.92 -10.52 24.09
CA LYS A 594 -23.26 -10.01 23.86
C LYS A 594 -23.19 -8.55 23.38
N MET A 595 -23.81 -8.25 22.24
CA MET A 595 -24.00 -6.86 21.79
C MET A 595 -24.92 -6.12 22.77
N LEU A 596 -24.46 -4.95 23.22
CA LEU A 596 -25.13 -4.10 24.22
C LEU A 596 -25.73 -2.84 23.58
N TYR A 597 -25.00 -2.24 22.63
CA TYR A 597 -25.36 -0.98 21.98
C TYR A 597 -24.79 -0.90 20.56
N GLN A 598 -25.45 -0.18 19.66
CA GLN A 598 -24.87 0.27 18.40
C GLN A 598 -24.62 1.77 18.49
N ILE A 599 -23.40 2.21 18.21
CA ILE A 599 -23.06 3.62 18.13
C ILE A 599 -23.63 4.16 16.82
N ALA A 600 -24.46 5.19 16.91
CA ALA A 600 -25.02 5.86 15.74
C ALA A 600 -23.93 6.72 15.09
N LEU A 601 -23.50 6.34 13.89
CA LEU A 601 -22.59 7.10 13.04
C LEU A 601 -23.33 7.75 11.89
N SER A 602 -22.85 8.92 11.44
CA SER A 602 -23.09 9.39 10.08
C SER A 602 -22.43 8.46 9.06
N PHE A 603 -22.88 8.49 7.81
CA PHE A 603 -22.21 7.78 6.71
C PHE A 603 -20.73 8.20 6.60
N GLY A 604 -19.86 7.21 6.43
CA GLY A 604 -18.40 7.37 6.33
C GLY A 604 -17.66 6.10 6.76
N SER A 605 -16.35 6.20 6.77
CA SER A 605 -15.41 5.13 7.16
C SER A 605 -14.84 5.41 8.54
N VAL A 606 -14.67 4.39 9.39
CA VAL A 606 -13.96 4.53 10.67
C VAL A 606 -12.48 4.29 10.41
N ILE A 607 -11.71 5.38 10.42
CA ILE A 607 -10.29 5.33 10.05
C ILE A 607 -9.47 4.88 11.24
N MET A 608 -9.34 3.56 11.34
CA MET A 608 -8.26 2.84 12.01
C MET A 608 -7.33 2.31 10.92
N ASP A 609 -6.03 2.61 11.03
CA ASP A 609 -4.96 1.80 10.41
C ASP A 609 -3.72 1.68 11.32
N SER A 610 -3.09 0.54 11.18
CA SER A 610 -1.94 -0.04 11.87
C SER A 610 -0.69 0.85 11.99
N THR A 611 -0.03 0.67 13.15
CA THR A 611 1.42 0.71 13.51
C THR A 611 2.43 1.68 12.87
N ILE A 612 2.28 2.11 11.61
CA ILE A 612 3.31 2.87 10.86
C ILE A 612 2.82 4.28 10.45
N SER A 613 1.49 4.52 10.43
CA SER A 613 0.95 5.86 10.19
C SER A 613 1.04 6.76 11.43
N SER A 614 1.80 7.85 11.36
CA SER A 614 1.87 8.90 12.39
C SER A 614 0.60 9.76 12.50
N ASN A 615 -0.41 9.51 11.66
CA ASN A 615 -1.67 10.27 11.64
C ASN A 615 -2.93 9.46 12.06
N ASN A 616 -2.81 8.20 12.53
CA ASN A 616 -3.98 7.40 12.95
C ASN A 616 -4.72 8.00 14.17
N ASN A 617 -5.97 8.42 13.97
CA ASN A 617 -6.82 9.08 14.98
C ASN A 617 -7.69 8.10 15.79
N PHE A 618 -7.13 6.95 16.18
CA PHE A 618 -7.84 5.93 16.96
C PHE A 618 -7.15 5.68 18.32
N PHE A 619 -7.92 5.77 19.41
CA PHE A 619 -7.50 5.40 20.75
C PHE A 619 -8.63 4.65 21.47
N ALA A 620 -8.33 3.43 21.90
CA ALA A 620 -9.18 2.57 22.70
C ALA A 620 -8.28 1.79 23.67
N SER A 621 -8.69 1.63 24.93
CA SER A 621 -7.87 0.93 25.94
C SER A 621 -8.73 0.28 27.02
N LYS A 622 -8.38 -0.96 27.39
CA LYS A 622 -8.96 -1.71 28.53
C LYS A 622 -8.93 -0.90 29.83
N PHE A 623 -7.96 0.01 29.97
CA PHE A 623 -7.73 0.76 31.20
C PHE A 623 -8.30 2.19 31.20
N SER A 624 -8.83 2.67 30.06
CA SER A 624 -9.47 3.99 29.93
C SER A 624 -10.96 3.88 29.63
N SER A 625 -11.74 4.87 30.07
CA SER A 625 -13.11 5.08 29.58
C SER A 625 -13.18 5.98 28.35
N HIS A 626 -12.15 6.80 28.12
CA HIS A 626 -12.05 7.66 26.94
C HIS A 626 -11.72 6.83 25.70
N VAL A 627 -12.55 6.97 24.67
CA VAL A 627 -12.31 6.47 23.32
C VAL A 627 -12.27 7.66 22.36
N PHE A 628 -11.31 7.64 21.43
CA PHE A 628 -11.28 8.55 20.29
C PHE A 628 -11.27 7.75 18.99
N PHE A 629 -12.01 8.22 17.98
CA PHE A 629 -11.97 7.65 16.63
C PHE A 629 -12.23 8.72 15.57
N LYS A 630 -11.56 8.60 14.41
CA LYS A 630 -11.79 9.44 13.23
C LYS A 630 -12.83 8.80 12.30
N THR A 631 -13.66 9.65 11.72
CA THR A 631 -14.52 9.34 10.57
C THR A 631 -14.27 10.32 9.43
N GLU A 632 -14.41 9.86 8.18
CA GLU A 632 -14.43 10.69 6.97
C GLU A 632 -15.12 9.95 5.80
N SER A 633 -15.31 10.63 4.66
CA SER A 633 -15.74 10.01 3.38
C SER A 633 -15.11 10.78 2.21
N SER A 634 -15.32 10.33 0.96
CA SER A 634 -14.76 11.01 -0.21
C SER A 634 -15.32 12.41 -0.47
N ILE A 635 -16.36 12.84 0.25
CA ILE A 635 -16.88 14.22 0.23
C ILE A 635 -16.81 14.95 1.57
N SER A 636 -16.46 14.26 2.67
CA SER A 636 -16.47 14.81 4.03
C SER A 636 -15.09 14.68 4.69
N PRO A 637 -14.38 15.79 4.96
CA PRO A 637 -13.08 15.76 5.64
C PRO A 637 -13.23 15.36 7.11
N PHE A 638 -12.11 15.00 7.73
CA PHE A 638 -12.15 14.23 8.98
C PHE A 638 -12.90 14.92 10.14
N THR A 639 -13.68 14.10 10.85
CA THR A 639 -14.24 14.43 12.17
C THR A 639 -13.73 13.40 13.18
N ILE A 640 -13.07 13.89 14.23
CA ILE A 640 -12.64 13.08 15.38
C ILE A 640 -13.74 13.17 16.44
N PHE A 641 -14.29 12.01 16.79
CA PHE A 641 -15.22 11.89 17.91
C PHE A 641 -14.47 11.50 19.19
N HIS A 642 -14.94 12.06 20.30
CA HIS A 642 -14.68 11.58 21.66
C HIS A 642 -15.94 10.84 22.15
N ALA A 643 -15.73 9.75 22.89
CA ALA A 643 -16.77 9.04 23.61
C ALA A 643 -16.24 8.60 24.99
N ASP A 644 -16.88 9.05 26.07
CA ASP A 644 -16.60 8.56 27.41
C ASP A 644 -17.53 7.39 27.77
N PHE A 645 -16.94 6.24 28.06
CA PHE A 645 -17.64 5.02 28.45
C PHE A 645 -17.92 4.96 29.97
N ALA A 646 -17.49 5.94 30.78
CA ALA A 646 -17.59 5.86 32.24
C ALA A 646 -19.03 5.77 32.76
N GLN A 647 -19.99 6.35 32.02
CA GLN A 647 -21.43 6.32 32.35
C GLN A 647 -22.23 5.31 31.48
N PHE A 648 -21.55 4.51 30.65
CA PHE A 648 -22.21 3.59 29.74
C PHE A 648 -22.87 2.42 30.48
N GLY A 649 -24.19 2.32 30.35
CA GLY A 649 -25.03 1.35 31.04
C GLY A 649 -26.19 2.04 31.76
N ASP A 650 -25.89 3.11 32.51
CA ASP A 650 -26.89 4.03 33.05
C ASP A 650 -27.39 5.01 31.97
N GLN A 651 -26.51 5.37 31.02
CA GLN A 651 -26.81 6.20 29.86
C GLN A 651 -26.31 5.54 28.55
N PRO A 652 -26.91 5.89 27.39
CA PRO A 652 -26.33 5.57 26.08
C PRO A 652 -25.03 6.36 25.86
N ILE A 653 -24.11 5.83 25.04
CA ILE A 653 -22.90 6.55 24.64
C ILE A 653 -23.30 7.77 23.79
N GLN A 654 -22.82 8.94 24.22
CA GLN A 654 -22.89 10.19 23.48
C GLN A 654 -21.57 10.35 22.70
N LEU A 655 -21.66 10.86 21.47
CA LEU A 655 -20.49 11.21 20.66
C LEU A 655 -20.31 12.72 20.67
N GLU A 656 -19.16 13.16 21.16
CA GLU A 656 -18.77 14.56 21.15
C GLU A 656 -17.81 14.81 19.98
N VAL A 657 -18.01 15.90 19.22
CA VAL A 657 -17.05 16.30 18.19
C VAL A 657 -15.83 16.91 18.88
N PHE A 658 -14.78 16.11 19.03
CA PHE A 658 -13.54 16.56 19.65
C PHE A 658 -12.81 17.55 18.73
N ARG A 659 -12.65 17.22 17.44
CA ARG A 659 -12.14 18.11 16.40
C ARG A 659 -12.80 17.79 15.07
N GLN A 660 -12.92 18.80 14.21
CA GLN A 660 -13.44 18.65 12.84
C GLN A 660 -12.58 19.49 11.89
N ALA A 661 -12.13 18.88 10.80
CA ALA A 661 -11.39 19.56 9.74
C ALA A 661 -12.28 20.57 9.01
N LYS A 662 -11.71 21.72 8.64
CA LYS A 662 -12.39 22.78 7.89
C LYS A 662 -11.48 23.26 6.76
N VAL A 663 -11.59 22.57 5.63
CA VAL A 663 -10.79 22.80 4.41
C VAL A 663 -11.07 24.20 3.85
N PRO A 664 -10.07 25.09 3.75
CA PRO A 664 -10.31 26.48 3.32
C PRO A 664 -10.76 26.56 1.86
N GLY A 665 -11.94 27.16 1.65
CA GLY A 665 -12.53 27.32 0.31
C GLY A 665 -13.31 26.11 -0.21
N LEU A 666 -13.60 25.12 0.64
CA LEU A 666 -14.45 23.97 0.32
C LEU A 666 -15.82 24.10 0.99
N ASP A 667 -16.89 23.88 0.22
CA ASP A 667 -18.24 23.64 0.75
C ASP A 667 -18.59 22.15 0.60
N THR A 668 -18.52 21.39 1.69
CA THR A 668 -18.83 19.95 1.67
C THR A 668 -20.28 19.66 1.28
N ASP A 669 -21.21 20.57 1.56
CA ASP A 669 -22.62 20.41 1.19
C ASP A 669 -22.85 20.60 -0.33
N ALA A 670 -21.85 21.07 -1.09
CA ALA A 670 -21.90 21.12 -2.55
C ALA A 670 -21.67 19.76 -3.23
N PHE A 671 -21.18 18.73 -2.53
CA PHE A 671 -20.83 17.42 -3.10
C PHE A 671 -21.83 16.32 -2.76
N ALA A 672 -21.91 15.30 -3.61
CA ALA A 672 -22.66 14.07 -3.38
C ALA A 672 -21.74 12.86 -3.58
N GLU A 673 -22.04 11.80 -2.84
CA GLU A 673 -21.36 10.51 -2.90
C GLU A 673 -22.46 9.44 -2.99
N GLU A 674 -22.41 8.59 -4.02
CA GLU A 674 -23.30 7.43 -4.16
C GLU A 674 -22.50 6.13 -4.20
N GLN A 675 -23.11 5.04 -3.72
CA GLN A 675 -22.57 3.70 -3.91
C GLN A 675 -23.42 2.96 -4.95
N VAL A 676 -22.76 2.52 -6.02
CA VAL A 676 -23.34 1.68 -7.06
C VAL A 676 -22.82 0.26 -6.95
N PHE A 677 -23.54 -0.68 -7.57
CA PHE A 677 -23.06 -2.04 -7.80
C PHE A 677 -23.13 -2.33 -9.29
N TYR A 678 -22.04 -2.83 -9.86
CA TYR A 678 -21.93 -3.17 -11.27
C TYR A 678 -21.57 -4.65 -11.44
N ALA A 679 -21.98 -5.26 -12.54
CA ALA A 679 -21.63 -6.65 -12.82
C ALA A 679 -20.26 -6.73 -13.49
N SER A 680 -19.38 -7.56 -12.94
CA SER A 680 -18.14 -7.98 -13.59
C SER A 680 -18.43 -8.97 -14.73
N LYS A 681 -17.39 -9.29 -15.49
CA LYS A 681 -17.36 -10.20 -16.65
C LYS A 681 -17.93 -11.61 -16.37
N ASP A 682 -17.84 -12.08 -15.13
CA ASP A 682 -18.40 -13.37 -14.67
C ASP A 682 -19.80 -13.25 -14.01
N GLY A 683 -20.35 -12.03 -13.93
CA GLY A 683 -21.61 -11.73 -13.27
C GLY A 683 -21.50 -11.38 -11.78
N THR A 684 -20.31 -11.36 -11.19
CA THR A 684 -20.10 -10.92 -9.80
C THR A 684 -20.49 -9.45 -9.64
N MET A 685 -21.30 -9.13 -8.64
CA MET A 685 -21.66 -7.74 -8.34
C MET A 685 -20.56 -7.09 -7.49
N VAL A 686 -19.87 -6.10 -8.06
CA VAL A 686 -18.76 -5.38 -7.43
C VAL A 686 -19.24 -3.99 -6.99
N PRO A 687 -18.88 -3.49 -5.80
CA PRO A 687 -19.23 -2.14 -5.36
C PRO A 687 -18.32 -1.09 -6.00
N MET A 688 -18.85 0.12 -6.17
CA MET A 688 -18.06 1.31 -6.44
C MET A 688 -18.70 2.54 -5.81
N PHE A 689 -17.89 3.38 -5.17
CA PHE A 689 -18.32 4.72 -4.76
C PHE A 689 -18.06 5.70 -5.91
N ILE A 690 -18.96 6.66 -6.08
CA ILE A 690 -18.86 7.73 -7.07
C ILE A 690 -19.15 9.05 -6.36
N ALA A 691 -18.18 9.97 -6.38
CA ALA A 691 -18.24 11.29 -5.77
C ALA A 691 -18.15 12.40 -6.84
N HIS A 692 -18.99 13.43 -6.73
CA HIS A 692 -18.97 14.61 -7.60
C HIS A 692 -19.74 15.80 -7.00
N ARG A 693 -19.68 16.99 -7.62
CA ARG A 693 -20.54 18.14 -7.26
C ARG A 693 -22.01 17.86 -7.58
N LYS A 694 -22.93 18.25 -6.68
CA LYS A 694 -24.40 18.12 -6.82
C LYS A 694 -24.98 18.92 -7.99
N ASP A 695 -24.34 20.01 -8.40
CA ASP A 695 -24.78 20.90 -9.48
C ASP A 695 -24.23 20.50 -10.88
N MET A 696 -23.36 19.50 -10.94
CA MET A 696 -22.76 19.02 -12.18
C MET A 696 -23.75 18.19 -13.01
N LYS A 697 -23.68 18.36 -14.34
CA LYS A 697 -24.52 17.62 -15.29
C LYS A 697 -23.79 16.38 -15.78
N LEU A 698 -24.27 15.19 -15.43
CA LEU A 698 -23.73 13.94 -15.95
C LEU A 698 -24.12 13.75 -17.43
N THR A 699 -23.26 14.21 -18.35
CA THR A 699 -23.49 14.27 -19.81
C THR A 699 -22.76 13.22 -20.64
N GLY A 700 -21.92 12.38 -20.04
CA GLY A 700 -21.00 11.49 -20.74
C GLY A 700 -19.70 12.13 -21.22
N ASP A 701 -19.44 13.42 -20.95
CA ASP A 701 -18.15 14.08 -21.26
C ASP A 701 -17.41 14.63 -20.02
N ASN A 702 -17.86 14.27 -18.81
CA ASN A 702 -17.17 14.67 -17.59
C ASN A 702 -15.84 13.91 -17.47
N PRO A 703 -14.75 14.58 -17.04
CA PRO A 703 -13.56 13.91 -16.53
C PRO A 703 -13.92 12.95 -15.39
N VAL A 704 -13.54 11.68 -15.50
CA VAL A 704 -13.58 10.73 -14.38
C VAL A 704 -12.16 10.35 -14.01
N LEU A 705 -11.87 10.32 -12.71
CA LEU A 705 -10.73 9.62 -12.14
C LEU A 705 -11.23 8.33 -11.47
N LEU A 706 -10.90 7.18 -12.05
CA LEU A 706 -11.21 5.86 -11.50
C LEU A 706 -9.98 5.30 -10.78
N THR A 707 -10.14 4.97 -9.51
CA THR A 707 -9.12 4.37 -8.64
C THR A 707 -9.60 3.04 -8.07
N GLY A 708 -8.65 2.19 -7.69
CA GLY A 708 -8.86 0.82 -7.22
C GLY A 708 -7.53 0.10 -7.10
N TYR A 709 -7.56 -1.12 -6.55
CA TYR A 709 -6.35 -1.82 -6.17
C TYR A 709 -6.44 -3.35 -6.29
N GLY A 710 -7.26 -3.98 -5.46
CA GLY A 710 -7.59 -5.41 -5.54
C GLY A 710 -6.42 -6.36 -5.33
N GLY A 711 -6.19 -6.74 -4.09
CA GLY A 711 -5.26 -7.81 -3.69
C GLY A 711 -5.12 -7.83 -2.18
N PHE A 712 -4.45 -8.84 -1.65
CA PHE A 712 -3.88 -8.79 -0.31
C PHE A 712 -4.87 -8.60 0.87
N GLY A 713 -6.20 -8.74 0.67
CA GLY A 713 -7.20 -8.68 1.75
C GLY A 713 -7.59 -7.26 2.22
N ASP A 714 -7.03 -6.25 1.56
CA ASP A 714 -7.21 -4.82 1.80
C ASP A 714 -8.63 -4.33 1.55
N SER A 715 -9.00 -3.12 1.95
CA SER A 715 -10.36 -2.62 1.71
C SER A 715 -10.38 -1.15 1.41
N MET A 716 -10.79 -0.81 0.19
CA MET A 716 -10.80 0.54 -0.36
C MET A 716 -12.00 1.35 0.17
N LEU A 717 -11.95 1.66 1.46
CA LEU A 717 -12.91 2.48 2.18
C LEU A 717 -12.91 3.93 1.67
N PRO A 718 -14.07 4.61 1.58
CA PRO A 718 -14.14 6.04 1.27
C PRO A 718 -13.28 6.88 2.23
N PHE A 719 -12.36 7.65 1.68
CA PHE A 719 -11.49 8.58 2.41
C PHE A 719 -11.47 9.95 1.74
N PHE A 720 -11.14 11.01 2.50
CA PHE A 720 -11.11 12.37 1.99
C PHE A 720 -9.75 12.74 1.40
N SER A 721 -9.76 13.40 0.23
CA SER A 721 -8.57 13.95 -0.42
C SER A 721 -8.81 15.41 -0.82
N SER A 722 -7.97 16.33 -0.33
CA SER A 722 -8.01 17.75 -0.72
C SER A 722 -7.77 17.96 -2.22
N ALA A 723 -7.05 17.04 -2.87
CA ALA A 723 -6.77 17.13 -4.30
C ALA A 723 -7.94 16.64 -5.17
N ASP A 724 -8.66 15.63 -4.67
CA ASP A 724 -9.85 15.10 -5.32
C ASP A 724 -11.03 16.06 -5.12
N ALA A 725 -11.11 16.70 -3.95
CA ALA A 725 -11.98 17.84 -3.70
C ALA A 725 -11.69 19.01 -4.65
N MET A 726 -10.42 19.37 -4.92
CA MET A 726 -10.08 20.36 -5.96
C MET A 726 -10.53 19.91 -7.35
N PHE A 727 -10.29 18.64 -7.72
CA PHE A 727 -10.66 18.09 -9.03
C PHE A 727 -12.18 18.13 -9.26
N MET A 728 -12.97 17.70 -8.27
CA MET A 728 -14.42 17.82 -8.30
C MET A 728 -14.88 19.28 -8.29
N GLN A 729 -14.32 20.13 -7.42
CA GLN A 729 -14.75 21.53 -7.25
C GLN A 729 -14.48 22.38 -8.50
N HIS A 730 -13.27 22.30 -9.05
CA HIS A 730 -12.72 23.28 -9.99
C HIS A 730 -12.36 22.71 -11.37
N LEU A 731 -12.21 21.40 -11.54
CA LEU A 731 -11.89 20.78 -12.84
C LEU A 731 -13.07 20.00 -13.46
N GLY A 732 -14.24 20.06 -12.82
CA GLY A 732 -15.46 19.35 -13.26
C GLY A 732 -15.35 17.83 -13.13
N GLY A 733 -14.55 17.35 -12.16
CA GLY A 733 -14.25 15.95 -11.99
C GLY A 733 -15.37 15.12 -11.33
N VAL A 734 -15.42 13.85 -11.72
CA VAL A 734 -16.03 12.75 -10.97
C VAL A 734 -14.90 11.88 -10.43
N VAL A 735 -14.95 11.49 -9.17
CA VAL A 735 -14.01 10.51 -8.58
C VAL A 735 -14.77 9.21 -8.34
N ALA A 736 -14.16 8.09 -8.71
CA ALA A 736 -14.77 6.78 -8.58
C ALA A 736 -13.78 5.78 -7.95
N THR A 737 -14.21 5.08 -6.90
CA THR A 737 -13.38 4.09 -6.17
C THR A 737 -14.04 2.72 -6.28
N ALA A 738 -13.40 1.77 -6.96
CA ALA A 738 -13.95 0.45 -7.22
C ALA A 738 -13.41 -0.61 -6.24
N ASN A 739 -14.32 -1.24 -5.48
CA ASN A 739 -14.02 -2.25 -4.45
C ASN A 739 -13.91 -3.66 -5.06
N ILE A 740 -13.00 -3.78 -6.02
CA ILE A 740 -12.74 -4.99 -6.82
C ILE A 740 -12.22 -6.16 -5.97
N ARG A 741 -12.30 -7.38 -6.50
CA ARG A 741 -11.83 -8.60 -5.80
C ARG A 741 -10.31 -8.57 -5.55
N GLY A 742 -9.86 -9.46 -4.67
CA GLY A 742 -8.50 -9.44 -4.13
C GLY A 742 -8.44 -8.64 -2.83
N GLY A 743 -9.20 -7.55 -2.72
CA GLY A 743 -9.51 -6.95 -1.42
C GLY A 743 -10.33 -7.89 -0.54
N GLY A 744 -10.58 -7.49 0.70
CA GLY A 744 -11.33 -8.18 1.73
C GLY A 744 -12.61 -7.47 2.16
N GLU A 745 -13.22 -6.60 1.33
CA GLU A 745 -14.49 -5.94 1.66
C GLU A 745 -15.61 -6.92 2.04
N TYR A 746 -15.61 -8.11 1.42
CA TYR A 746 -16.49 -9.24 1.74
C TYR A 746 -15.72 -10.43 2.34
N GLY A 747 -14.70 -10.12 3.16
CA GLY A 747 -13.89 -11.09 3.87
C GLY A 747 -13.00 -11.94 2.96
N GLU A 748 -12.46 -13.03 3.51
CA GLU A 748 -11.44 -13.86 2.83
C GLU A 748 -11.86 -14.35 1.44
N LYS A 749 -13.17 -14.55 1.22
CA LYS A 749 -13.70 -15.05 -0.05
C LYS A 749 -13.72 -14.01 -1.17
N TRP A 750 -13.51 -12.74 -0.84
CA TRP A 750 -13.29 -11.66 -1.81
C TRP A 750 -11.81 -11.64 -2.25
N HIS A 751 -10.91 -11.92 -1.31
CA HIS A 751 -9.46 -12.05 -1.47
C HIS A 751 -9.08 -13.30 -2.28
N GLU A 752 -9.59 -14.49 -1.90
CA GLU A 752 -9.46 -15.77 -2.62
C GLU A 752 -9.78 -15.68 -4.12
N GLN A 753 -10.69 -14.77 -4.50
CA GLN A 753 -11.17 -14.58 -5.87
C GLN A 753 -10.38 -13.54 -6.68
N GLY A 754 -9.41 -12.85 -6.09
CA GLY A 754 -8.56 -11.89 -6.79
C GLY A 754 -7.05 -12.08 -6.56
N MET A 755 -6.63 -13.21 -6.01
CA MET A 755 -5.22 -13.59 -5.84
C MET A 755 -4.79 -14.70 -6.83
N LEU A 756 -3.48 -14.99 -6.91
CA LEU A 756 -2.90 -16.18 -7.54
C LEU A 756 -3.46 -16.47 -8.94
N ASP A 757 -3.92 -17.71 -9.18
CA ASP A 757 -4.53 -18.18 -10.42
C ASP A 757 -5.76 -17.36 -10.87
N LYS A 758 -6.39 -16.67 -9.92
CA LYS A 758 -7.58 -15.83 -10.10
C LYS A 758 -7.26 -14.33 -10.19
N LYS A 759 -5.99 -13.91 -10.18
CA LYS A 759 -5.59 -12.49 -10.25
C LYS A 759 -6.16 -11.72 -11.45
N GLN A 760 -6.44 -12.41 -12.57
CA GLN A 760 -7.12 -11.80 -13.74
C GLN A 760 -8.52 -11.24 -13.42
N ASN A 761 -9.23 -11.80 -12.43
CA ASN A 761 -10.55 -11.29 -12.01
C ASN A 761 -10.47 -9.84 -11.53
N VAL A 762 -9.36 -9.43 -10.92
CA VAL A 762 -9.14 -8.05 -10.46
C VAL A 762 -9.12 -7.07 -11.63
N PHE A 763 -8.40 -7.43 -12.70
CA PHE A 763 -8.32 -6.63 -13.92
C PHE A 763 -9.67 -6.62 -14.66
N ASP A 764 -10.36 -7.76 -14.71
CA ASP A 764 -11.70 -7.88 -15.30
C ASP A 764 -12.76 -7.06 -14.54
N ASP A 765 -12.71 -7.03 -13.20
CA ASP A 765 -13.58 -6.21 -12.34
C ASP A 765 -13.33 -4.71 -12.56
N PHE A 766 -12.08 -4.28 -12.67
CA PHE A 766 -11.74 -2.86 -12.86
C PHE A 766 -12.04 -2.36 -14.28
N ILE A 767 -11.87 -3.22 -15.29
CA ILE A 767 -12.34 -2.99 -16.66
C ILE A 767 -13.87 -2.84 -16.68
N ALA A 768 -14.61 -3.67 -15.92
CA ALA A 768 -16.06 -3.55 -15.82
C ALA A 768 -16.52 -2.27 -15.08
N ALA A 769 -15.73 -1.73 -14.13
CA ALA A 769 -15.98 -0.41 -13.55
C ALA A 769 -15.88 0.71 -14.61
N ALA A 770 -14.80 0.69 -15.40
CA ALA A 770 -14.60 1.63 -16.50
C ALA A 770 -15.75 1.57 -17.53
N GLU A 771 -16.16 0.37 -17.93
CA GLU A 771 -17.30 0.17 -18.83
C GLU A 771 -18.62 0.61 -18.19
N TYR A 772 -18.85 0.40 -16.89
CA TYR A 772 -20.03 0.91 -16.19
C TYR A 772 -20.10 2.45 -16.24
N LEU A 773 -19.00 3.14 -15.91
CA LEU A 773 -18.93 4.60 -15.88
C LEU A 773 -19.22 5.23 -17.26
N ILE A 774 -18.74 4.59 -18.33
CA ILE A 774 -19.01 4.99 -19.71
C ILE A 774 -20.48 4.70 -20.10
N ASN A 775 -20.95 3.46 -19.89
CA ASN A 775 -22.31 3.04 -20.25
C ASN A 775 -23.41 3.80 -19.48
N LYS A 776 -23.12 4.28 -18.26
CA LYS A 776 -24.01 5.13 -17.46
C LYS A 776 -23.89 6.62 -17.74
N GLN A 777 -23.00 7.03 -18.66
CA GLN A 777 -22.80 8.42 -19.06
C GLN A 777 -22.28 9.33 -17.93
N TYR A 778 -21.48 8.78 -17.01
CA TYR A 778 -20.58 9.63 -16.20
C TYR A 778 -19.47 10.19 -17.11
N THR A 779 -18.96 9.40 -18.06
CA THR A 779 -17.82 9.78 -18.93
C THR A 779 -17.81 9.05 -20.28
N ASN A 780 -16.73 9.25 -21.05
CA ASN A 780 -16.37 8.50 -22.25
C ASN A 780 -14.86 8.15 -22.20
N SER A 781 -14.38 7.23 -23.05
CA SER A 781 -12.99 6.77 -23.01
C SER A 781 -11.95 7.90 -23.06
N SER A 782 -12.20 9.00 -23.79
CA SER A 782 -11.24 10.12 -23.91
C SER A 782 -11.17 11.02 -22.67
N LYS A 783 -12.05 10.79 -21.69
CA LYS A 783 -12.22 11.56 -20.45
C LYS A 783 -12.03 10.70 -19.18
N LEU A 784 -11.96 9.38 -19.32
CA LEU A 784 -11.66 8.46 -18.23
C LEU A 784 -10.14 8.40 -17.99
N ALA A 785 -9.72 8.79 -16.80
CA ALA A 785 -8.42 8.48 -16.23
C ALA A 785 -8.53 7.26 -15.32
N ILE A 786 -7.50 6.40 -15.32
CA ILE A 786 -7.26 5.44 -14.24
C ILE A 786 -5.98 5.79 -13.47
N SER A 787 -6.05 5.71 -12.14
CA SER A 787 -4.90 5.88 -11.25
C SER A 787 -4.73 4.68 -10.33
N GLY A 788 -3.49 4.31 -10.05
CA GLY A 788 -3.22 3.22 -9.13
C GLY A 788 -1.77 3.14 -8.68
N ALA A 789 -1.62 2.46 -7.54
CA ALA A 789 -0.55 2.60 -6.57
C ALA A 789 0.03 1.21 -6.25
N SER A 790 1.34 0.92 -6.37
CA SER A 790 1.94 -0.41 -6.11
C SER A 790 1.29 -1.58 -6.90
N ASN A 791 0.48 -2.49 -6.34
CA ASN A 791 -0.32 -3.43 -7.18
C ASN A 791 -1.60 -2.80 -7.77
N GLY A 792 -2.06 -1.64 -7.31
CA GLY A 792 -2.87 -0.71 -8.11
C GLY A 792 -2.06 -0.15 -9.29
N GLY A 793 -0.74 -0.07 -9.16
CA GLY A 793 0.18 0.23 -10.26
C GLY A 793 0.26 -0.93 -11.26
N LEU A 794 0.32 -2.18 -10.76
CA LEU A 794 0.12 -3.39 -11.57
C LEU A 794 -1.25 -3.37 -12.26
N LEU A 795 -2.34 -3.14 -11.52
CA LEU A 795 -3.71 -3.03 -12.02
C LEU A 795 -3.84 -2.05 -13.18
N THR A 796 -3.34 -0.82 -13.01
CA THR A 796 -3.41 0.21 -14.06
C THR A 796 -2.54 -0.12 -15.27
N ALA A 797 -1.36 -0.71 -15.07
CA ALA A 797 -0.51 -1.19 -16.18
C ALA A 797 -1.18 -2.34 -16.95
N VAL A 798 -1.74 -3.34 -16.26
CA VAL A 798 -2.41 -4.48 -16.90
C VAL A 798 -3.70 -4.02 -17.60
N CYS A 799 -4.54 -3.21 -16.96
CA CYS A 799 -5.78 -2.74 -17.58
C CYS A 799 -5.51 -1.85 -18.80
N SER A 800 -4.52 -0.95 -18.73
CA SER A 800 -4.14 -0.12 -19.88
C SER A 800 -3.51 -0.91 -21.03
N GLN A 801 -2.88 -2.06 -20.75
CA GLN A 801 -2.39 -3.00 -21.77
C GLN A 801 -3.52 -3.88 -22.36
N GLN A 802 -4.45 -4.35 -21.53
CA GLN A 802 -5.53 -5.24 -21.96
C GLN A 802 -6.67 -4.50 -22.67
N ARG A 803 -6.96 -3.25 -22.25
CA ARG A 803 -8.03 -2.39 -22.80
C ARG A 803 -7.59 -0.92 -22.99
N PRO A 804 -6.54 -0.64 -23.81
CA PRO A 804 -6.12 0.73 -24.12
C PRO A 804 -7.18 1.58 -24.83
N ASP A 805 -8.28 0.98 -25.31
CA ASP A 805 -9.46 1.65 -25.87
C ASP A 805 -10.39 2.34 -24.84
N LEU A 806 -10.27 2.00 -23.55
CA LEU A 806 -11.13 2.55 -22.49
C LEU A 806 -10.59 3.82 -21.83
N PHE A 807 -9.30 4.16 -22.00
CA PHE A 807 -8.62 5.12 -21.14
C PHE A 807 -8.01 6.30 -21.91
N GLY A 808 -8.32 7.51 -21.47
CA GLY A 808 -7.73 8.76 -21.98
C GLY A 808 -6.45 9.11 -21.25
N ALA A 809 -6.35 8.71 -19.97
CA ALA A 809 -5.16 8.85 -19.15
C ALA A 809 -4.95 7.62 -18.23
N VAL A 810 -3.68 7.33 -17.93
CA VAL A 810 -3.24 6.26 -17.03
C VAL A 810 -2.17 6.83 -16.13
N ILE A 811 -2.28 6.62 -14.82
CA ILE A 811 -1.28 7.02 -13.83
C ILE A 811 -0.91 5.81 -12.98
N THR A 812 0.33 5.35 -13.15
CA THR A 812 0.86 4.13 -12.51
C THR A 812 1.99 4.52 -11.57
N GLN A 813 1.75 4.42 -10.28
CA GLN A 813 2.61 4.94 -9.22
C GLN A 813 3.33 3.81 -8.50
N TYR A 814 4.67 3.80 -8.56
CA TYR A 814 5.60 2.87 -7.91
C TYR A 814 5.17 1.40 -8.09
N GLY A 815 4.77 1.05 -9.32
CA GLY A 815 4.07 -0.20 -9.61
C GLY A 815 4.97 -1.45 -9.60
N VAL A 816 4.41 -2.58 -9.19
CA VAL A 816 5.06 -3.90 -9.35
C VAL A 816 4.87 -4.35 -10.81
N LEU A 817 5.83 -4.01 -11.68
CA LEU A 817 5.68 -4.14 -13.14
C LEU A 817 6.50 -5.27 -13.79
N ASP A 818 7.24 -6.04 -12.99
CA ASP A 818 8.00 -7.22 -13.44
C ASP A 818 7.72 -8.40 -12.52
N MET A 819 6.62 -9.10 -12.82
CA MET A 819 6.08 -10.15 -11.96
C MET A 819 6.89 -11.44 -12.02
N LEU A 820 7.93 -11.52 -12.88
CA LEU A 820 8.84 -12.66 -12.89
C LEU A 820 10.02 -12.53 -11.94
N ARG A 821 10.19 -11.34 -11.32
CA ARG A 821 11.39 -11.01 -10.52
C ARG A 821 11.10 -10.24 -9.22
N PHE A 822 9.85 -9.86 -8.94
CA PHE A 822 9.49 -9.10 -7.73
C PHE A 822 10.05 -9.76 -6.44
N ASN A 823 9.98 -11.09 -6.35
CA ASN A 823 10.46 -11.87 -5.21
C ASN A 823 11.99 -11.84 -5.00
N LYS A 824 12.76 -11.26 -5.94
CA LYS A 824 14.23 -11.20 -5.87
C LYS A 824 14.76 -9.88 -5.30
N PHE A 825 13.89 -8.97 -4.85
CA PHE A 825 14.28 -7.66 -4.33
C PHE A 825 13.67 -7.37 -2.96
N THR A 826 14.49 -6.97 -1.99
CA THR A 826 14.05 -6.42 -0.69
C THR A 826 13.05 -7.32 0.04
N VAL A 827 11.79 -6.87 0.22
CA VAL A 827 10.70 -7.64 0.86
C VAL A 827 9.76 -8.33 -0.13
N GLY A 828 10.03 -8.26 -1.44
CA GLY A 828 9.14 -8.77 -2.48
C GLY A 828 8.76 -10.26 -2.34
N ALA A 829 9.58 -11.04 -1.63
CA ALA A 829 9.30 -12.44 -1.34
C ALA A 829 8.02 -12.65 -0.51
N THR A 830 7.62 -11.73 0.39
CA THR A 830 6.36 -11.91 1.15
C THR A 830 5.14 -11.92 0.23
N TRP A 831 5.23 -11.33 -0.97
CA TRP A 831 4.13 -11.19 -1.92
C TRP A 831 3.93 -12.44 -2.80
N GLU A 832 4.80 -13.45 -2.72
CA GLU A 832 4.55 -14.77 -3.32
C GLU A 832 3.24 -15.39 -2.80
N SER A 833 2.84 -15.02 -1.58
CA SER A 833 1.57 -15.41 -0.99
C SER A 833 0.32 -14.85 -1.72
N GLU A 834 0.45 -13.76 -2.48
CA GLU A 834 -0.60 -13.14 -3.30
C GLU A 834 -0.43 -13.47 -4.79
N PHE A 835 0.81 -13.45 -5.29
CA PHE A 835 1.10 -13.59 -6.73
C PHE A 835 1.54 -15.00 -7.14
N GLY A 836 2.04 -15.82 -6.21
CA GLY A 836 2.72 -17.10 -6.47
C GLY A 836 4.22 -16.92 -6.74
N ASP A 837 4.97 -18.02 -6.75
CA ASP A 837 6.41 -18.00 -7.03
C ASP A 837 6.69 -18.09 -8.54
N PRO A 838 7.37 -17.11 -9.17
CA PRO A 838 7.74 -17.19 -10.58
C PRO A 838 8.62 -18.39 -10.97
N GLU A 839 9.33 -19.03 -10.04
CA GLU A 839 10.10 -20.25 -10.33
C GLU A 839 9.21 -21.51 -10.39
N ASN A 840 8.08 -21.53 -9.69
CA ASN A 840 7.07 -22.59 -9.76
C ASN A 840 6.38 -22.63 -11.14
N ALA A 841 6.41 -23.80 -11.80
CA ALA A 841 5.83 -24.02 -13.12
C ALA A 841 4.32 -23.72 -13.20
N THR A 842 3.58 -23.95 -12.10
CA THR A 842 2.13 -23.68 -12.04
C THR A 842 1.88 -22.18 -12.02
N ASP A 843 2.60 -21.48 -11.14
CA ASP A 843 2.35 -20.08 -10.82
C ASP A 843 2.85 -19.18 -11.95
N PHE A 844 4.06 -19.44 -12.44
CA PHE A 844 4.59 -18.88 -13.69
C PHE A 844 3.56 -18.92 -14.82
N SER A 845 2.81 -20.02 -14.95
CA SER A 845 1.86 -20.20 -16.06
C SER A 845 0.71 -19.19 -16.05
N TYR A 846 0.36 -18.58 -14.91
CA TYR A 846 -0.62 -17.48 -14.85
C TYR A 846 0.04 -16.12 -14.64
N ILE A 847 1.12 -16.02 -13.83
CA ILE A 847 1.92 -14.80 -13.64
C ILE A 847 2.38 -14.24 -14.98
N TYR A 848 2.93 -15.10 -15.85
CA TYR A 848 3.44 -14.71 -17.16
C TYR A 848 2.35 -14.11 -18.07
N LYS A 849 1.07 -14.47 -17.90
CA LYS A 849 -0.04 -13.98 -18.73
C LYS A 849 -0.42 -12.52 -18.46
N TYR A 850 -0.11 -11.99 -17.28
CA TYR A 850 -0.44 -10.61 -16.92
C TYR A 850 0.79 -9.73 -16.62
N SER A 851 1.99 -10.31 -16.42
CA SER A 851 3.20 -9.54 -16.07
C SER A 851 3.47 -8.38 -17.05
N PRO A 852 3.39 -7.10 -16.61
CA PRO A 852 3.39 -5.96 -17.54
C PRO A 852 4.64 -5.88 -18.42
N LEU A 853 5.85 -6.02 -17.84
CA LEU A 853 7.11 -5.95 -18.59
C LEU A 853 7.18 -6.96 -19.76
N GLN A 854 6.63 -8.16 -19.58
CA GLN A 854 6.73 -9.25 -20.55
C GLN A 854 5.56 -9.30 -21.54
N GLN A 855 4.40 -8.75 -21.19
CA GLN A 855 3.19 -8.75 -22.05
C GLN A 855 2.96 -7.45 -22.84
N LEU A 856 3.82 -6.43 -22.61
CA LEU A 856 3.88 -5.19 -23.38
C LEU A 856 3.87 -5.43 -24.90
N SER A 857 2.82 -4.97 -25.57
CA SER A 857 2.60 -5.16 -27.01
C SER A 857 1.92 -3.93 -27.62
N ILE A 858 2.13 -3.70 -28.92
CA ILE A 858 1.62 -2.54 -29.66
C ILE A 858 0.72 -3.02 -30.81
N THR A 859 -0.57 -2.69 -30.74
CA THR A 859 -1.51 -2.92 -31.84
C THR A 859 -1.35 -1.84 -32.92
N PRO A 860 -1.07 -2.19 -34.19
CA PRO A 860 -0.92 -1.19 -35.26
C PRO A 860 -2.15 -0.30 -35.43
N GLY A 861 -1.95 1.01 -35.50
CA GLY A 861 -3.01 2.02 -35.61
C GLY A 861 -3.74 2.35 -34.30
N GLN A 862 -3.60 1.53 -33.25
CA GLN A 862 -4.03 1.90 -31.90
C GLN A 862 -2.94 2.74 -31.23
N GLN A 863 -3.33 3.77 -30.48
CA GLN A 863 -2.40 4.49 -29.61
C GLN A 863 -2.41 3.88 -28.23
N TRP A 864 -1.23 3.84 -27.59
CA TRP A 864 -1.13 3.68 -26.15
C TRP A 864 -1.80 4.89 -25.46
N PRO A 865 -2.57 4.73 -24.38
CA PRO A 865 -3.20 5.85 -23.67
C PRO A 865 -2.15 6.80 -23.10
N ALA A 866 -2.50 8.06 -22.86
CA ALA A 866 -1.55 8.99 -22.25
C ALA A 866 -1.18 8.47 -20.85
N THR A 867 0.10 8.21 -20.61
CA THR A 867 0.55 7.48 -19.41
C THR A 867 1.57 8.29 -18.61
N LEU A 868 1.39 8.40 -17.29
CA LEU A 868 2.39 8.90 -16.35
C LEU A 868 2.82 7.76 -15.41
N LEU A 869 4.08 7.37 -15.50
CA LEU A 869 4.72 6.40 -14.61
C LEU A 869 5.50 7.16 -13.52
N THR A 870 5.34 6.80 -12.24
CA THR A 870 6.18 7.34 -11.15
C THR A 870 6.91 6.26 -10.37
N ALA A 871 8.07 6.61 -9.83
CA ALA A 871 8.85 5.79 -8.87
C ALA A 871 9.76 6.71 -8.04
N ALA A 872 10.39 6.21 -6.97
CA ALA A 872 11.40 6.97 -6.21
C ALA A 872 12.79 6.33 -6.35
N ASP A 873 13.86 7.13 -6.31
CA ASP A 873 15.22 6.63 -6.50
C ASP A 873 15.80 5.88 -5.29
N HIS A 874 15.22 6.09 -4.11
CA HIS A 874 15.42 5.29 -2.90
C HIS A 874 14.17 4.46 -2.56
N ASP A 875 13.33 4.13 -3.55
CA ASP A 875 12.26 3.15 -3.34
C ASP A 875 12.86 1.75 -3.20
N ASP A 876 12.63 1.17 -2.04
CA ASP A 876 13.18 -0.09 -1.57
C ASP A 876 12.09 -0.95 -0.91
N ARG A 877 10.83 -0.61 -1.22
CA ARG A 877 9.65 -1.48 -1.12
C ARG A 877 9.34 -2.07 -2.49
N VAL A 878 9.02 -1.21 -3.46
CA VAL A 878 8.81 -1.58 -4.87
C VAL A 878 9.93 -0.95 -5.69
N VAL A 879 11.07 -1.64 -5.73
CA VAL A 879 12.32 -1.11 -6.29
C VAL A 879 12.13 -0.45 -7.67
N PRO A 880 12.72 0.73 -7.93
CA PRO A 880 12.43 1.52 -9.13
C PRO A 880 12.77 0.81 -10.43
N ALA A 881 13.58 -0.25 -10.35
CA ALA A 881 13.83 -1.20 -11.43
C ALA A 881 12.55 -1.67 -12.14
N HIS A 882 11.44 -1.90 -11.42
CA HIS A 882 10.16 -2.25 -12.05
C HIS A 882 9.70 -1.19 -13.06
N THR A 883 9.58 0.06 -12.59
CA THR A 883 9.17 1.20 -13.42
C THR A 883 10.20 1.52 -14.51
N LEU A 884 11.50 1.45 -14.19
CA LEU A 884 12.58 1.74 -15.14
C LEU A 884 12.65 0.72 -16.28
N LYS A 885 12.53 -0.58 -16.00
CA LYS A 885 12.52 -1.66 -17.02
C LYS A 885 11.27 -1.60 -17.89
N TYR A 886 10.10 -1.38 -17.27
CA TYR A 886 8.83 -1.22 -18.00
C TYR A 886 8.87 -0.01 -18.94
N THR A 887 9.31 1.16 -18.44
CA THR A 887 9.51 2.37 -19.24
C THR A 887 10.45 2.11 -20.42
N ALA A 888 11.58 1.44 -20.16
CA ALA A 888 12.59 1.14 -21.18
C ALA A 888 12.06 0.23 -22.31
N GLN A 889 11.27 -0.79 -21.98
CA GLN A 889 10.66 -1.69 -22.97
C GLN A 889 9.51 -1.00 -23.72
N LEU A 890 8.63 -0.27 -23.04
CA LEU A 890 7.54 0.48 -23.67
C LEU A 890 8.08 1.54 -24.64
N TYR A 891 9.07 2.35 -24.22
CA TYR A 891 9.72 3.31 -25.10
C TYR A 891 10.41 2.65 -26.31
N HIS A 892 11.03 1.47 -26.14
CA HIS A 892 11.62 0.72 -27.25
C HIS A 892 10.56 0.24 -28.25
N LEU A 893 9.42 -0.27 -27.77
CA LEU A 893 8.31 -0.70 -28.62
C LEU A 893 7.68 0.49 -29.36
N LEU A 894 7.33 1.58 -28.66
CA LEU A 894 6.76 2.77 -29.29
C LEU A 894 7.68 3.33 -30.39
N ARG A 895 8.99 3.37 -30.14
CA ARG A 895 10.01 3.80 -31.12
C ARG A 895 10.20 2.88 -32.31
N THR A 896 9.90 1.58 -32.20
CA THR A 896 10.18 0.60 -33.27
C THR A 896 8.93 0.09 -33.97
N GLN A 897 7.75 0.31 -33.38
CA GLN A 897 6.47 -0.23 -33.84
C GLN A 897 5.37 0.83 -33.98
N ALA A 898 5.45 1.98 -33.30
CA ALA A 898 4.36 2.97 -33.23
C ALA A 898 4.71 4.38 -33.75
N GLU A 899 5.97 4.63 -34.15
CA GLU A 899 6.54 5.96 -34.40
C GLU A 899 5.61 6.92 -35.19
N SER A 900 5.00 6.43 -36.26
CA SER A 900 4.21 7.26 -37.17
C SER A 900 2.79 7.58 -36.68
N TRP A 901 2.24 6.90 -35.66
CA TRP A 901 0.88 7.15 -35.14
C TRP A 901 0.75 7.36 -33.62
N GLN A 902 1.71 6.92 -32.79
CA GLN A 902 1.68 7.27 -31.36
C GLN A 902 1.88 8.77 -31.17
N ARG A 903 0.94 9.44 -30.52
CA ARG A 903 1.01 10.87 -30.18
C ARG A 903 0.66 11.14 -28.72
N ASN A 904 -0.20 10.33 -28.09
CA ASN A 904 -0.44 10.38 -26.66
C ASN A 904 0.90 10.27 -25.88
N PRO A 905 1.18 11.19 -24.94
CA PRO A 905 2.44 11.20 -24.21
C PRO A 905 2.48 10.06 -23.19
N VAL A 906 3.47 9.18 -23.33
CA VAL A 906 3.96 8.33 -22.24
C VAL A 906 5.11 9.06 -21.56
N LEU A 907 5.10 9.11 -20.24
CA LEU A 907 6.07 9.83 -19.40
C LEU A 907 6.51 8.95 -18.23
N ALA A 908 7.73 9.14 -17.77
CA ALA A 908 8.20 8.62 -16.50
C ALA A 908 8.84 9.73 -15.66
N LYS A 909 8.49 9.78 -14.39
CA LYS A 909 8.88 10.81 -13.41
C LYS A 909 9.44 10.10 -12.18
N ILE A 910 10.76 10.16 -12.02
CA ILE A 910 11.48 9.50 -10.94
C ILE A 910 11.77 10.54 -9.84
N ARG A 911 11.26 10.33 -8.64
CA ARG A 911 11.56 11.17 -7.46
C ARG A 911 13.03 11.00 -7.07
N VAL A 912 13.63 12.07 -6.54
CA VAL A 912 15.02 12.09 -6.05
C VAL A 912 15.02 12.47 -4.58
N ASP A 913 15.84 11.81 -3.77
CA ASP A 913 15.88 11.95 -2.30
C ASP A 913 14.50 11.73 -1.66
N GLN A 914 13.83 10.65 -2.08
CA GLN A 914 12.58 10.12 -1.52
C GLN A 914 12.53 8.60 -1.63
N GLY A 915 11.99 7.92 -0.62
CA GLY A 915 11.71 6.48 -0.62
C GLY A 915 10.30 6.14 -1.13
N HIS A 916 9.75 5.00 -0.68
CA HIS A 916 8.36 4.62 -0.98
C HIS A 916 7.33 5.51 -0.27
N GLU A 917 7.56 5.82 1.02
CA GLU A 917 6.56 6.47 1.86
C GLU A 917 6.24 7.93 1.54
N ILE A 918 5.02 8.30 1.95
CA ILE A 918 4.54 9.67 2.14
C ILE A 918 4.87 10.19 3.55
N VAL A 919 4.93 9.33 4.58
CA VAL A 919 5.44 9.73 5.91
C VAL A 919 6.96 10.01 5.79
N GLY A 920 7.43 11.12 6.33
CA GLY A 920 8.80 11.59 6.07
C GLY A 920 8.97 12.43 4.80
N THR A 921 7.99 12.43 3.89
CA THR A 921 7.96 13.39 2.78
C THR A 921 7.36 14.73 3.26
N PRO A 922 8.08 15.86 3.13
CA PRO A 922 7.54 17.17 3.51
C PRO A 922 6.27 17.53 2.75
N THR A 923 5.28 18.11 3.45
CA THR A 923 3.99 18.58 2.89
C THR A 923 4.10 19.35 1.57
N ALA A 924 5.15 20.19 1.40
CA ALA A 924 5.40 20.90 0.14
C ALA A 924 5.70 19.95 -1.05
N LYS A 925 6.47 18.87 -0.85
CA LYS A 925 6.72 17.86 -1.89
C LYS A 925 5.43 17.10 -2.26
N LEU A 926 4.58 16.79 -1.27
CA LEU A 926 3.28 16.15 -1.50
C LEU A 926 2.36 17.01 -2.36
N ILE A 927 2.29 18.31 -2.07
CA ILE A 927 1.55 19.28 -2.89
C ILE A 927 2.14 19.33 -4.30
N ASP A 928 3.46 19.42 -4.47
CA ASP A 928 4.08 19.45 -5.80
C ASP A 928 3.84 18.17 -6.62
N GLU A 929 3.76 17.00 -5.98
CA GLU A 929 3.47 15.73 -6.65
C GLU A 929 2.00 15.59 -7.06
N LEU A 930 1.07 16.08 -6.23
CA LEU A 930 -0.34 16.20 -6.60
C LEU A 930 -0.56 17.25 -7.69
N VAL A 931 0.23 18.32 -7.70
CA VAL A 931 0.27 19.32 -8.78
C VAL A 931 0.84 18.72 -10.07
N ASP A 932 1.85 17.84 -10.02
CA ASP A 932 2.33 17.07 -11.17
C ASP A 932 1.21 16.15 -11.72
N PHE A 933 0.59 15.34 -10.85
CA PHE A 933 -0.52 14.44 -11.17
C PHE A 933 -1.67 15.17 -11.89
N TYR A 934 -2.19 16.25 -11.29
CA TYR A 934 -3.29 17.00 -11.88
C TYR A 934 -2.85 17.89 -13.06
N SER A 935 -1.58 18.29 -13.17
CA SER A 935 -1.04 18.93 -14.39
C SER A 935 -0.95 17.97 -15.57
N PHE A 936 -0.64 16.70 -15.33
CA PHE A 936 -0.70 15.66 -16.35
C PHE A 936 -2.14 15.49 -16.86
N LEU A 937 -3.09 15.22 -15.97
CA LEU A 937 -4.52 15.08 -16.31
C LEU A 937 -5.06 16.32 -17.03
N GLN A 938 -4.72 17.53 -16.55
CA GLN A 938 -5.10 18.80 -17.18
C GLN A 938 -4.72 18.82 -18.65
N ARG A 939 -3.46 18.52 -18.98
CA ARG A 939 -2.96 18.58 -20.35
C ARG A 939 -3.61 17.50 -21.22
N VAL A 940 -3.59 16.25 -20.78
CA VAL A 940 -3.97 15.11 -21.64
C VAL A 940 -5.50 15.01 -21.82
N LEU A 941 -6.29 15.24 -20.77
CA LEU A 941 -7.76 15.27 -20.84
C LEU A 941 -8.31 16.64 -21.29
N GLY A 942 -7.50 17.70 -21.21
CA GLY A 942 -7.87 19.05 -21.62
C GLY A 942 -8.76 19.77 -20.61
N LEU A 943 -8.51 19.54 -19.31
CA LEU A 943 -9.35 20.05 -18.22
C LEU A 943 -9.33 21.58 -18.17
N GLN A 944 -10.49 22.17 -17.87
CA GLN A 944 -10.67 23.62 -17.74
C GLN A 944 -10.95 23.97 -16.28
N TRP A 945 -10.53 25.15 -15.86
CA TRP A 945 -10.83 25.64 -14.51
C TRP A 945 -12.22 26.28 -14.45
N THR A 946 -12.99 25.92 -13.42
CA THR A 946 -14.19 26.61 -12.97
C THR A 946 -13.89 27.25 -11.63
N ASP A 947 -14.10 28.56 -11.51
CA ASP A 947 -13.88 29.33 -10.28
C ASP A 947 -15.00 29.13 -9.25
#